data_AF-A0A2D5B4U2-F1
#
_entry.id   AF-A0A2D5B4U2-F1
#
_cell.length_a   1.000
_cell.length_b   1.000
_cell.length_c   1.000
_cell.angle_alpha   90.00
_cell.angle_beta   90.00
_cell.angle_gamma   90.00
#
_symmetry.space_group_name_H-M   'P 1'
#
loop_
_entity.id
_entity.type
_entity.pdbx_description
1 polymer ?
#
loop_
_entity_poly.entity_id
_entity_poly.type
_entity_poly.pdbx_seq_one_letter_code
_entity_poly.pdbx_strand_id
1 'polypeptide(L)'
;MWTVAAASTLLSVGSAQAELLGLSAKLVDANHITGANAPTGDHFTIDIFATMEAGDRLDAMAGDVLNQKMITCTNGTFYQHPFGGNLSTNINSSLFGSFASLAFDSFVTIGLLDSTDNQLAVQGIDFSDFQTGGAIDSDNGAWFITPEDPQGASEAQSIGCDTQYVVRVARLTVVGLDGSVHVEGLLQGKDPGGNTITLNASIDVTLASVQFDDCNANGNDDACDIADGTSIDSDENGIPDECQTFDCNENGIDDGDEIADGTADDCNSNGTLDECEIADGTASDCDGNGTPDECQANDCNGNGTPDNCDITDGTSEDCDNDGTPDECEPDSDGDGIIDDCEVPPNYTNLETGDTYETFADAIGAAHAGDRITGLTDAVNNETALNFNETCVNFSVPGFGGINTNAEVFLSYCATIDSDGSALFQNKVFSGSGGTSRITADGNLEFFDTLTVRSGATIETECFNGTDTNGVILRQGAMLTASRFMTLNAATTMFEGAMIECPHTQNEPATLFNAQGTILGDVQNFGLMNVINDLMQIGDLSNETGATIDIFRGVYYLVGDFTNNGTIHGEIDQGGRSGEEAQPGDGLNIHGSFTAGAETSLVMPHEYWAVRIGGDIDIAINDAGSFDMSVAELNATGRSGSVQDIEVMGADLGNGTDGLKQGVAGNYPLGSLIIDAASTSNLVDNHDNDNMKQADGEAIYCDTLIVNGHLETNGYKVYANEIVINGSVSNGDDVIIIVDGIFGDISGDGLVNVIDLLRVIAEWGQTVSTADLNEDGIVDVLDFLIVLQVWS
;
A
#
# COMPACT_ATOMS: atom_id res chain seq x y z
N MET A 1 9.44 -89.39 23.59
CA MET A 1 9.67 -87.94 23.48
C MET A 1 8.83 -87.26 24.57
N TRP A 2 9.28 -86.12 25.06
CA TRP A 2 9.05 -85.55 26.39
C TRP A 2 7.61 -85.12 26.77
N THR A 3 7.48 -84.89 28.09
CA THR A 3 6.71 -83.84 28.83
C THR A 3 5.23 -84.00 29.20
N VAL A 4 5.04 -84.20 30.52
CA VAL A 4 4.22 -83.46 31.52
C VAL A 4 2.82 -82.97 31.15
N ALA A 5 1.83 -83.52 31.86
CA ALA A 5 0.66 -82.82 32.38
C ALA A 5 0.29 -83.48 33.72
N ALA A 6 0.28 -82.72 34.81
CA ALA A 6 -0.17 -83.18 36.13
C ALA A 6 -1.51 -82.50 36.43
N ALA A 7 -2.57 -83.29 36.50
CA ALA A 7 -3.90 -82.87 36.91
C ALA A 7 -4.50 -83.93 37.85
N SER A 8 -4.83 -83.45 39.06
CA SER A 8 -6.05 -83.68 39.85
C SER A 8 -6.82 -85.02 39.71
N THR A 9 -7.07 -85.74 40.81
CA THR A 9 -8.35 -85.73 41.58
C THR A 9 -8.46 -86.88 42.62
N LEU A 10 -8.73 -86.48 43.86
CA LEU A 10 -9.66 -86.99 44.90
C LEU A 10 -9.77 -88.49 45.36
N LEU A 11 -9.90 -88.59 46.70
CA LEU A 11 -10.57 -89.60 47.57
C LEU A 11 -9.77 -90.83 48.07
N SER A 12 -9.43 -90.85 49.38
CA SER A 12 -10.22 -91.59 50.39
C SER A 12 -9.59 -91.58 51.80
N VAL A 13 -10.35 -91.02 52.75
CA VAL A 13 -10.60 -91.46 54.15
C VAL A 13 -9.43 -92.04 54.98
N GLY A 14 -8.87 -91.19 55.83
CA GLY A 14 -8.19 -91.55 57.08
C GLY A 14 -8.45 -90.42 58.06
N SER A 15 -8.87 -90.75 59.29
CA SER A 15 -9.20 -89.80 60.37
C SER A 15 -8.30 -88.57 60.40
N ALA A 16 -8.90 -87.38 60.31
CA ALA A 16 -8.22 -86.11 60.56
C ALA A 16 -7.49 -86.21 61.90
N GLN A 17 -6.16 -86.27 61.84
CA GLN A 17 -5.34 -85.89 62.98
C GLN A 17 -5.32 -84.39 62.96
N ALA A 18 -5.70 -83.75 64.06
CA ALA A 18 -5.53 -82.32 64.25
C ALA A 18 -4.12 -81.92 63.84
N GLU A 19 -4.04 -80.91 62.98
CA GLU A 19 -2.80 -80.51 62.33
C GLU A 19 -2.55 -79.03 62.67
N LEU A 20 -1.39 -78.76 63.26
CA LEU A 20 -0.89 -77.41 63.22
C LEU A 20 -0.49 -77.15 61.76
N LEU A 21 -1.01 -76.09 61.17
CA LEU A 21 -0.92 -75.85 59.73
C LEU A 21 0.28 -74.97 59.35
N GLY A 22 0.79 -74.18 60.30
CA GLY A 22 1.97 -73.34 60.10
C GLY A 22 1.91 -72.04 60.90
N LEU A 23 2.62 -71.03 60.38
CA LEU A 23 2.52 -69.65 60.84
C LEU A 23 1.85 -68.80 59.75
N SER A 24 1.09 -67.79 60.18
CA SER A 24 0.53 -66.74 59.33
C SER A 24 0.76 -65.37 59.97
N ALA A 25 0.64 -64.31 59.18
CA ALA A 25 0.84 -62.95 59.63
C ALA A 25 -0.26 -62.03 59.14
N LYS A 26 -0.56 -60.99 59.91
CA LYS A 26 -1.52 -59.94 59.53
C LYS A 26 -0.93 -58.57 59.83
N LEU A 27 -1.04 -57.65 58.88
CA LEU A 27 -0.74 -56.24 59.12
C LEU A 27 -1.77 -55.67 60.10
N VAL A 28 -1.29 -55.10 61.21
CA VAL A 28 -2.13 -54.34 62.13
C VAL A 28 -2.28 -52.93 61.59
N ASP A 29 -1.15 -52.29 61.24
CA ASP A 29 -1.12 -50.98 60.61
C ASP A 29 0.33 -50.60 60.20
N ALA A 30 0.46 -49.58 59.37
CA ALA A 30 1.72 -48.94 59.01
C ALA A 30 1.74 -47.46 59.43
N ASN A 31 2.87 -46.99 59.96
CA ASN A 31 3.11 -45.59 60.36
C ASN A 31 2.12 -44.99 61.38
N HIS A 32 1.38 -45.81 62.11
CA HIS A 32 0.31 -45.34 63.02
C HIS A 32 0.80 -44.89 64.41
N ILE A 33 2.03 -45.21 64.82
CA ILE A 33 2.53 -44.88 66.16
C ILE A 33 2.99 -43.43 66.13
N THR A 34 2.28 -42.59 66.86
CA THR A 34 2.56 -41.15 66.94
C THR A 34 2.76 -40.70 68.38
N GLY A 35 3.45 -39.56 68.57
CA GLY A 35 3.62 -38.92 69.88
C GLY A 35 4.92 -39.31 70.62
N ALA A 36 4.96 -39.03 71.93
CA ALA A 36 6.13 -39.29 72.75
C ALA A 36 6.42 -40.80 72.82
N ASN A 37 7.69 -41.17 72.66
CA ASN A 37 8.19 -42.55 72.54
C ASN A 37 7.88 -43.28 71.23
N ALA A 38 7.32 -42.63 70.20
CA ALA A 38 7.21 -43.26 68.88
C ALA A 38 8.60 -43.63 68.31
N PRO A 39 8.72 -44.72 67.53
CA PRO A 39 9.96 -45.04 66.84
C PRO A 39 10.39 -43.90 65.91
N THR A 40 11.70 -43.73 65.72
CA THR A 40 12.22 -42.73 64.79
C THR A 40 12.23 -43.30 63.39
N GLY A 41 11.36 -42.76 62.53
CA GLY A 41 11.21 -43.20 61.14
C GLY A 41 9.94 -44.02 60.90
N ASP A 42 9.78 -44.43 59.66
CA ASP A 42 8.64 -45.23 59.24
C ASP A 42 8.70 -46.62 59.87
N HIS A 43 7.55 -47.20 60.14
CA HIS A 43 7.42 -48.44 60.87
C HIS A 43 6.12 -49.15 60.51
N PHE A 44 6.06 -50.45 60.74
CA PHE A 44 4.83 -51.22 60.57
C PHE A 44 4.68 -52.24 61.70
N THR A 45 3.44 -52.55 62.05
CA THR A 45 3.11 -53.48 63.14
C THR A 45 2.41 -54.70 62.57
N ILE A 46 2.92 -55.88 62.92
CA ILE A 46 2.35 -57.17 62.50
C ILE A 46 1.99 -58.04 63.70
N ASP A 47 0.92 -58.79 63.54
CA ASP A 47 0.61 -59.92 64.41
C ASP A 47 1.03 -61.22 63.73
N ILE A 48 1.77 -62.07 64.47
CA ILE A 48 2.15 -63.41 64.03
C ILE A 48 1.25 -64.42 64.73
N PHE A 49 0.74 -65.36 63.96
CA PHE A 49 -0.24 -66.35 64.37
C PHE A 49 0.26 -67.76 64.09
N ALA A 50 -0.02 -68.68 65.01
CA ALA A 50 0.01 -70.11 64.74
C ALA A 50 -1.34 -70.52 64.14
N THR A 51 -1.34 -71.02 62.91
CA THR A 51 -2.55 -71.51 62.23
C THR A 51 -2.81 -72.96 62.60
N MET A 52 -4.05 -73.26 62.94
CA MET A 52 -4.50 -74.58 63.41
C MET A 52 -5.95 -74.87 63.00
N GLU A 53 -6.43 -76.07 63.27
CA GLU A 53 -7.84 -76.40 63.02
C GLU A 53 -8.77 -75.79 64.08
N ALA A 54 -10.04 -75.65 63.71
CA ALA A 54 -11.06 -75.11 64.60
C ALA A 54 -11.20 -75.94 65.89
N GLY A 55 -10.91 -75.32 67.04
CA GLY A 55 -11.03 -75.95 68.35
C GLY A 55 -9.72 -76.52 68.91
N ASP A 56 -8.64 -76.48 68.13
CA ASP A 56 -7.29 -76.73 68.64
C ASP A 56 -6.83 -75.60 69.57
N ARG A 57 -5.74 -75.86 70.31
CA ARG A 57 -5.09 -74.87 71.16
C ARG A 57 -3.58 -74.91 71.04
N LEU A 58 -2.93 -73.77 71.26
CA LEU A 58 -1.48 -73.64 71.42
C LEU A 58 -1.13 -73.52 72.91
N ASP A 59 -0.16 -74.31 73.37
CA ASP A 59 0.30 -74.31 74.76
C ASP A 59 1.71 -73.76 74.93
N ALA A 60 2.59 -73.92 73.94
CA ALA A 60 3.97 -73.46 74.02
C ALA A 60 4.56 -73.16 72.65
N MET A 61 5.51 -72.23 72.62
CA MET A 61 6.49 -72.12 71.55
C MET A 61 7.87 -72.36 72.17
N ALA A 62 8.57 -73.40 71.71
CA ALA A 62 9.86 -73.87 72.23
C ALA A 62 10.98 -73.80 71.17
N GLY A 63 12.22 -73.86 71.63
CA GLY A 63 13.42 -74.13 70.83
C GLY A 63 14.11 -75.37 71.39
N ASP A 64 14.78 -76.14 70.54
CA ASP A 64 15.56 -77.31 70.95
C ASP A 64 16.85 -77.47 70.11
N VAL A 65 17.63 -78.52 70.39
CA VAL A 65 18.91 -78.77 69.71
C VAL A 65 18.80 -79.08 68.21
N LEU A 66 17.59 -79.30 67.69
CA LEU A 66 17.31 -79.56 66.28
C LEU A 66 16.57 -78.40 65.61
N ASN A 67 15.87 -77.55 66.37
CA ASN A 67 14.98 -76.50 65.88
C ASN A 67 15.33 -75.17 66.57
N GLN A 68 15.89 -74.24 65.79
CA GLN A 68 16.28 -72.94 66.30
C GLN A 68 15.03 -72.10 66.58
N LYS A 69 14.93 -71.51 67.78
CA LYS A 69 13.91 -70.50 68.05
C LYS A 69 14.49 -69.14 67.68
N MET A 70 13.95 -68.55 66.62
CA MET A 70 14.47 -67.33 66.03
C MET A 70 13.33 -66.34 65.81
N ILE A 71 13.48 -65.12 66.33
CA ILE A 71 12.74 -63.95 65.88
C ILE A 71 13.78 -62.90 65.51
N THR A 72 13.93 -62.64 64.22
CA THR A 72 14.95 -61.73 63.70
C THR A 72 14.31 -60.71 62.76
N CYS A 73 14.94 -59.54 62.65
CA CYS A 73 14.60 -58.54 61.65
C CYS A 73 15.86 -58.21 60.85
N THR A 74 15.80 -58.36 59.53
CA THR A 74 16.83 -57.86 58.61
C THR A 74 16.40 -56.49 58.11
N ASN A 75 17.36 -55.56 57.92
CA ASN A 75 17.12 -54.18 57.46
C ASN A 75 16.16 -53.36 58.34
N GLY A 76 15.99 -53.73 59.61
CA GLY A 76 15.17 -53.00 60.57
C GLY A 76 15.50 -53.40 62.01
N THR A 77 14.82 -52.77 62.96
CA THR A 77 14.92 -53.10 64.39
C THR A 77 13.53 -53.23 65.01
N PHE A 78 13.39 -54.07 66.02
CA PHE A 78 12.13 -54.13 66.77
C PHE A 78 11.99 -52.92 67.68
N TYR A 79 10.80 -52.32 67.66
CA TYR A 79 10.47 -51.23 68.56
C TYR A 79 10.18 -51.76 69.97
N GLN A 80 10.84 -51.17 70.96
CA GLN A 80 10.68 -51.47 72.39
C GLN A 80 10.25 -50.22 73.15
N HIS A 81 9.08 -50.26 73.79
CA HIS A 81 8.54 -49.12 74.53
C HIS A 81 9.10 -49.08 75.97
N PRO A 82 9.45 -47.90 76.52
CA PRO A 82 10.08 -47.80 77.85
C PRO A 82 9.27 -48.36 79.04
N PHE A 83 7.94 -48.42 78.92
CA PHE A 83 7.06 -48.98 79.94
C PHE A 83 6.51 -50.37 79.56
N GLY A 84 7.02 -50.95 78.48
CA GLY A 84 6.65 -52.27 78.00
C GLY A 84 7.64 -53.35 78.42
N GLY A 85 7.72 -54.42 77.64
CA GLY A 85 8.61 -55.55 77.90
C GLY A 85 8.38 -56.72 76.94
N ASN A 86 9.24 -57.73 77.06
CA ASN A 86 9.34 -58.80 76.05
C ASN A 86 8.14 -59.74 75.98
N LEU A 87 7.31 -59.75 77.01
CA LEU A 87 6.15 -60.64 77.15
C LEU A 87 4.88 -59.82 77.19
N SER A 88 3.79 -60.36 76.66
CA SER A 88 2.45 -59.77 76.80
C SER A 88 2.05 -59.48 78.26
N THR A 89 2.58 -60.24 79.23
CA THR A 89 2.38 -60.01 80.67
C THR A 89 3.04 -58.73 81.20
N ASN A 90 3.96 -58.12 80.44
CA ASN A 90 4.55 -56.82 80.76
C ASN A 90 3.74 -55.64 80.21
N ILE A 91 2.80 -55.90 79.30
CA ILE A 91 1.99 -54.87 78.67
C ILE A 91 0.77 -54.56 79.56
N ASN A 92 0.79 -53.38 80.19
CA ASN A 92 -0.29 -52.93 81.08
C ASN A 92 -1.28 -52.04 80.31
N SER A 93 -2.43 -52.59 79.91
CA SER A 93 -3.44 -51.87 79.14
C SER A 93 -4.08 -50.68 79.88
N SER A 94 -3.97 -50.62 81.22
CA SER A 94 -4.40 -49.44 81.99
C SER A 94 -3.56 -48.20 81.67
N LEU A 95 -2.38 -48.35 81.07
CA LEU A 95 -1.50 -47.25 80.67
C LEU A 95 -1.78 -46.73 79.25
N PHE A 96 -2.59 -47.43 78.43
CA PHE A 96 -2.83 -47.04 77.03
C PHE A 96 -3.46 -45.66 76.87
N GLY A 97 -4.27 -45.20 77.84
CA GLY A 97 -4.84 -43.85 77.81
C GLY A 97 -3.80 -42.73 77.95
N SER A 98 -2.62 -43.01 78.51
CA SER A 98 -1.50 -42.05 78.63
C SER A 98 -0.36 -42.33 77.65
N PHE A 99 -0.19 -43.60 77.25
CA PHE A 99 0.85 -44.06 76.33
C PHE A 99 0.24 -45.03 75.32
N ALA A 100 -0.43 -44.50 74.29
CA ALA A 100 -1.09 -45.33 73.27
C ALA A 100 -0.08 -46.22 72.52
N SER A 101 1.15 -45.74 72.32
CA SER A 101 2.24 -46.47 71.68
C SER A 101 2.67 -47.75 72.41
N LEU A 102 2.31 -47.91 73.70
CA LEU A 102 2.58 -49.15 74.45
C LEU A 102 1.81 -50.35 73.90
N ALA A 103 0.65 -50.15 73.26
CA ALA A 103 -0.14 -51.24 72.66
C ALA A 103 0.55 -51.88 71.42
N PHE A 104 1.59 -51.22 70.93
CA PHE A 104 2.37 -51.60 69.76
C PHE A 104 3.83 -51.87 70.13
N ASP A 105 4.12 -52.15 71.40
CA ASP A 105 5.41 -52.69 71.82
C ASP A 105 5.67 -54.06 71.17
N SER A 106 6.94 -54.42 70.96
CA SER A 106 7.28 -55.74 70.40
C SER A 106 7.41 -56.78 71.51
N PHE A 107 6.53 -57.78 71.51
CA PHE A 107 6.50 -58.83 72.53
C PHE A 107 6.02 -60.18 71.98
N VAL A 108 6.39 -61.24 72.69
CA VAL A 108 5.91 -62.60 72.43
C VAL A 108 4.73 -62.95 73.34
N THR A 109 3.85 -63.83 72.85
CA THR A 109 2.63 -64.21 73.56
C THR A 109 2.16 -65.63 73.21
N ILE A 110 1.12 -66.07 73.90
CA ILE A 110 0.19 -67.11 73.47
C ILE A 110 -1.22 -66.54 73.69
N GLY A 111 -1.86 -66.09 72.60
CA GLY A 111 -3.22 -65.57 72.57
C GLY A 111 -3.37 -64.08 72.91
N LEU A 112 -3.15 -63.71 74.17
CA LEU A 112 -3.50 -62.39 74.70
C LEU A 112 -2.47 -61.30 74.41
N LEU A 113 -2.90 -60.05 74.26
CA LEU A 113 -2.01 -58.90 73.96
C LEU A 113 -1.51 -58.15 75.19
N ASP A 114 -2.10 -58.37 76.36
CA ASP A 114 -1.77 -57.61 77.57
C ASP A 114 -1.73 -58.49 78.83
N SER A 115 -1.42 -57.85 79.96
CA SER A 115 -1.28 -58.49 81.28
C SER A 115 -2.60 -58.94 81.94
N THR A 116 -3.75 -58.61 81.37
CA THR A 116 -5.07 -58.93 81.92
C THR A 116 -5.37 -60.41 81.70
N ASP A 117 -5.60 -61.14 82.79
CA ASP A 117 -5.89 -62.58 82.78
C ASP A 117 -4.83 -63.46 82.07
N ASN A 118 -3.62 -62.93 81.88
CA ASN A 118 -2.57 -63.58 81.11
C ASN A 118 -1.63 -64.41 81.99
N GLN A 119 -1.58 -65.72 81.74
CA GLN A 119 -0.78 -66.69 82.49
C GLN A 119 0.52 -67.10 81.80
N LEU A 120 0.97 -66.34 80.79
CA LEU A 120 2.19 -66.64 80.04
C LEU A 120 3.42 -66.69 80.96
N ALA A 121 4.11 -67.83 80.92
CA ALA A 121 5.37 -68.06 81.61
C ALA A 121 6.51 -68.24 80.60
N VAL A 122 7.74 -67.97 81.03
CA VAL A 122 8.94 -68.17 80.21
C VAL A 122 10.03 -68.89 80.99
N GLN A 123 10.77 -69.76 80.32
CA GLN A 123 11.89 -70.50 80.89
C GLN A 123 13.01 -70.64 79.86
N GLY A 124 14.23 -70.24 80.23
CA GLY A 124 15.44 -70.52 79.45
C GLY A 124 15.76 -69.56 78.31
N ILE A 125 15.01 -68.47 78.14
CA ILE A 125 15.21 -67.51 77.04
C ILE A 125 15.90 -66.24 77.55
N ASP A 126 16.95 -65.81 76.84
CA ASP A 126 17.59 -64.50 77.03
C ASP A 126 16.97 -63.49 76.07
N PHE A 127 16.45 -62.38 76.60
CA PHE A 127 15.82 -61.31 75.82
C PHE A 127 16.64 -60.02 75.83
N SER A 128 17.87 -60.05 76.31
CA SER A 128 18.70 -58.84 76.47
C SER A 128 18.86 -58.08 75.15
N ASP A 129 19.08 -58.79 74.04
CA ASP A 129 19.19 -58.18 72.72
C ASP A 129 17.84 -57.67 72.22
N PHE A 130 16.77 -58.46 72.39
CA PHE A 130 15.39 -58.08 72.03
C PHE A 130 14.91 -56.81 72.75
N GLN A 131 15.25 -56.61 74.02
CA GLN A 131 14.93 -55.40 74.80
C GLN A 131 15.56 -54.12 74.24
N THR A 132 16.59 -54.27 73.40
CA THR A 132 17.25 -53.14 72.72
C THR A 132 16.91 -53.06 71.24
N GLY A 133 15.90 -53.82 70.80
CA GLY A 133 15.41 -53.87 69.42
C GLY A 133 16.12 -54.90 68.52
N GLY A 134 16.95 -55.76 69.10
CA GLY A 134 17.64 -56.86 68.43
C GLY A 134 16.82 -58.16 68.35
N ALA A 135 17.47 -59.27 67.99
CA ALA A 135 16.81 -60.56 67.80
C ALA A 135 16.51 -61.31 69.11
N ILE A 136 15.61 -62.30 69.01
CA ILE A 136 15.54 -63.43 69.95
C ILE A 136 16.16 -64.62 69.22
N ASP A 137 17.32 -65.09 69.69
CA ASP A 137 17.99 -66.30 69.20
C ASP A 137 18.27 -67.21 70.40
N SER A 138 17.61 -68.37 70.43
CA SER A 138 17.68 -69.30 71.56
C SER A 138 17.66 -70.75 71.08
N ASP A 139 18.68 -71.51 71.46
CA ASP A 139 18.84 -72.94 71.17
C ASP A 139 18.18 -73.85 72.23
N ASN A 140 17.71 -73.27 73.34
CA ASN A 140 16.97 -73.96 74.39
C ASN A 140 16.05 -72.97 75.14
N GLY A 141 14.80 -73.34 75.38
CA GLY A 141 13.85 -72.53 76.15
C GLY A 141 12.46 -72.45 75.52
N ALA A 142 11.48 -72.03 76.31
CA ALA A 142 10.09 -71.88 75.85
C ALA A 142 9.38 -70.75 76.59
N TRP A 143 8.46 -70.07 75.89
CA TRP A 143 7.33 -69.42 76.53
C TRP A 143 6.10 -70.30 76.36
N PHE A 144 5.34 -70.44 77.44
CA PHE A 144 4.28 -71.43 77.53
C PHE A 144 3.18 -70.99 78.49
N ILE A 145 2.03 -71.61 78.33
CA ILE A 145 0.89 -71.57 79.24
C ILE A 145 0.57 -72.99 79.70
N THR A 146 -0.29 -73.12 80.70
CA THR A 146 -0.82 -74.42 81.09
C THR A 146 -2.02 -74.80 80.20
N PRO A 147 -2.27 -76.10 79.96
CA PRO A 147 -3.44 -76.57 79.21
C PRO A 147 -4.80 -76.16 79.78
N GLU A 148 -4.84 -75.63 81.00
CA GLU A 148 -6.04 -75.09 81.64
C GLU A 148 -6.32 -73.62 81.29
N ASP A 149 -5.33 -72.91 80.74
CA ASP A 149 -5.44 -71.49 80.44
C ASP A 149 -6.26 -71.28 79.15
N PRO A 150 -7.35 -70.48 79.17
CA PRO A 150 -8.20 -70.27 78.00
C PRO A 150 -7.51 -69.56 76.83
N GLN A 151 -6.47 -68.77 77.10
CA GLN A 151 -5.76 -67.97 76.09
C GLN A 151 -5.08 -68.79 74.99
N GLY A 152 -4.93 -70.10 75.19
CA GLY A 152 -4.39 -71.00 74.17
C GLY A 152 -5.37 -71.38 73.08
N ALA A 153 -6.68 -71.15 73.22
CA ALA A 153 -7.68 -71.63 72.28
C ALA A 153 -7.64 -70.88 70.93
N SER A 154 -7.79 -71.61 69.82
CA SER A 154 -7.86 -71.03 68.47
C SER A 154 -9.09 -70.13 68.30
N GLU A 155 -8.92 -68.97 67.67
CA GLU A 155 -10.01 -68.06 67.28
C GLU A 155 -10.01 -67.85 65.77
N ALA A 156 -11.19 -67.63 65.17
CA ALA A 156 -11.30 -67.35 63.74
C ALA A 156 -10.82 -65.91 63.44
N GLN A 157 -9.95 -65.76 62.44
CA GLN A 157 -9.44 -64.48 61.95
C GLN A 157 -9.42 -64.46 60.42
N SER A 158 -9.80 -63.32 59.84
CA SER A 158 -9.60 -63.07 58.41
C SER A 158 -8.15 -62.69 58.16
N ILE A 159 -7.44 -63.52 57.40
CA ILE A 159 -6.04 -63.35 57.00
C ILE A 159 -5.96 -63.57 55.49
N GLY A 160 -5.72 -62.50 54.74
CA GLY A 160 -5.95 -62.49 53.29
C GLY A 160 -7.42 -62.74 52.98
N CYS A 161 -7.71 -63.48 51.91
CA CYS A 161 -9.08 -63.81 51.49
C CYS A 161 -9.66 -65.07 52.17
N ASP A 162 -8.96 -65.63 53.17
CA ASP A 162 -9.39 -66.83 53.90
C ASP A 162 -9.69 -66.53 55.37
N THR A 163 -10.73 -67.18 55.90
CA THR A 163 -10.95 -67.26 57.36
C THR A 163 -10.15 -68.42 57.93
N GLN A 164 -9.16 -68.12 58.77
CA GLN A 164 -8.28 -69.12 59.41
C GLN A 164 -8.51 -69.18 60.92
N TYR A 165 -8.39 -70.36 61.53
CA TYR A 165 -8.38 -70.51 62.98
C TYR A 165 -6.95 -70.40 63.51
N VAL A 166 -6.71 -69.46 64.43
CA VAL A 166 -5.36 -69.04 64.81
C VAL A 166 -5.21 -68.74 66.29
N VAL A 167 -3.97 -68.82 66.79
CA VAL A 167 -3.56 -68.30 68.10
C VAL A 167 -2.37 -67.36 67.92
N ARG A 168 -2.44 -66.15 68.45
CA ARG A 168 -1.35 -65.16 68.33
C ARG A 168 -0.12 -65.63 69.11
N VAL A 169 1.06 -65.56 68.50
CA VAL A 169 2.34 -65.93 69.12
C VAL A 169 3.29 -64.76 69.32
N ALA A 170 3.12 -63.67 68.57
CA ALA A 170 3.86 -62.43 68.76
C ALA A 170 3.10 -61.23 68.19
N ARG A 171 3.38 -60.06 68.74
CA ARG A 171 3.15 -58.76 68.09
C ARG A 171 4.50 -58.09 67.92
N LEU A 172 4.83 -57.71 66.70
CA LEU A 172 6.14 -57.18 66.35
C LEU A 172 5.96 -55.87 65.61
N THR A 173 6.60 -54.81 66.12
CA THR A 173 6.67 -53.52 65.46
C THR A 173 8.06 -53.33 64.91
N VAL A 174 8.16 -53.18 63.60
CA VAL A 174 9.42 -53.07 62.87
C VAL A 174 9.65 -51.61 62.50
N VAL A 175 10.82 -51.09 62.83
CA VAL A 175 11.28 -49.77 62.40
C VAL A 175 12.05 -49.93 61.09
N GLY A 176 11.57 -49.27 60.03
CA GLY A 176 11.98 -49.43 58.63
C GLY A 176 10.95 -50.23 57.82
N LEU A 177 10.37 -49.64 56.78
CA LEU A 177 9.36 -50.30 55.92
C LEU A 177 9.95 -51.40 55.02
N ASP A 178 11.26 -51.38 54.81
CA ASP A 178 12.03 -52.41 54.10
C ASP A 178 12.49 -53.56 55.01
N GLY A 179 12.11 -53.51 56.29
CA GLY A 179 12.40 -54.54 57.27
C GLY A 179 11.74 -55.88 56.91
N SER A 180 12.51 -56.96 57.07
CA SER A 180 12.02 -58.34 56.87
C SER A 180 12.14 -59.13 58.16
N VAL A 181 11.00 -59.60 58.66
CA VAL A 181 10.88 -60.36 59.91
C VAL A 181 10.87 -61.85 59.62
N HIS A 182 11.80 -62.58 60.23
CA HIS A 182 11.81 -64.03 60.21
C HIS A 182 11.42 -64.57 61.59
N VAL A 183 10.42 -65.45 61.65
CA VAL A 183 10.00 -66.15 62.87
C VAL A 183 10.06 -67.64 62.65
N GLU A 184 10.77 -68.35 63.53
CA GLU A 184 10.89 -69.82 63.54
C GLU A 184 10.78 -70.37 64.97
N GLY A 185 10.11 -71.51 65.13
CA GLY A 185 10.18 -72.29 66.35
C GLY A 185 9.33 -73.56 66.35
N LEU A 186 9.52 -74.38 67.39
CA LEU A 186 8.70 -75.55 67.65
C LEU A 186 7.42 -75.13 68.39
N LEU A 187 6.29 -75.21 67.70
CA LEU A 187 4.99 -74.97 68.27
C LEU A 187 4.43 -76.27 68.87
N GLN A 188 3.91 -76.21 70.09
CA GLN A 188 3.29 -77.32 70.79
C GLN A 188 1.90 -76.93 71.30
N GLY A 189 0.91 -77.77 71.02
CA GLY A 189 -0.48 -77.54 71.38
C GLY A 189 -1.23 -78.83 71.68
N LYS A 190 -2.56 -78.74 71.72
CA LYS A 190 -3.47 -79.88 71.87
C LYS A 190 -4.68 -79.77 70.96
N ASP A 191 -5.16 -80.93 70.52
CA ASP A 191 -6.45 -81.06 69.84
C ASP A 191 -7.63 -81.05 70.84
N PRO A 192 -8.90 -80.94 70.38
CA PRO A 192 -10.08 -81.08 71.22
C PRO A 192 -10.15 -82.40 72.00
N GLY A 193 -9.42 -83.44 71.58
CA GLY A 193 -9.29 -84.74 72.24
C GLY A 193 -8.23 -84.78 73.34
N GLY A 194 -7.43 -83.72 73.52
CA GLY A 194 -6.33 -83.61 74.48
C GLY A 194 -4.99 -84.21 74.01
N ASN A 195 -4.90 -84.71 72.78
CA ASN A 195 -3.65 -85.22 72.20
C ASN A 195 -2.69 -84.06 71.93
N THR A 196 -1.41 -84.26 72.22
CA THR A 196 -0.39 -83.24 71.93
C THR A 196 -0.08 -83.19 70.43
N ILE A 197 -0.13 -81.99 69.86
CA ILE A 197 0.28 -81.66 68.49
C ILE A 197 1.56 -80.82 68.54
N THR A 198 2.49 -81.08 67.62
CA THR A 198 3.77 -80.35 67.52
C THR A 198 4.15 -80.12 66.07
N LEU A 199 4.60 -78.92 65.73
CA LEU A 199 5.10 -78.57 64.40
C LEU A 199 6.24 -77.55 64.49
N ASN A 200 7.28 -77.75 63.68
CA ASN A 200 8.24 -76.69 63.41
C ASN A 200 7.69 -75.82 62.29
N ALA A 201 7.51 -74.55 62.56
CA ALA A 201 7.01 -73.60 61.58
C ALA A 201 7.95 -72.40 61.49
N SER A 202 8.10 -71.91 60.27
CA SER A 202 8.85 -70.70 59.95
C SER A 202 8.02 -69.80 59.03
N ILE A 203 8.11 -68.50 59.20
CA ILE A 203 7.53 -67.50 58.29
C ILE A 203 8.50 -66.34 58.10
N ASP A 204 8.60 -65.87 56.86
CA ASP A 204 9.23 -64.61 56.48
C ASP A 204 8.14 -63.60 56.14
N VAL A 205 8.19 -62.43 56.77
CA VAL A 205 7.18 -61.37 56.61
C VAL A 205 7.89 -60.08 56.22
N THR A 206 7.40 -59.44 55.16
CA THR A 206 7.74 -58.06 54.76
C THR A 206 6.47 -57.23 54.74
N LEU A 207 6.57 -55.91 54.76
CA LEU A 207 5.37 -55.07 54.62
C LEU A 207 4.58 -55.40 53.35
N ALA A 208 5.28 -55.59 52.22
CA ALA A 208 4.67 -55.96 50.94
C ALA A 208 3.98 -57.32 50.93
N SER A 209 4.32 -58.25 51.83
CA SER A 209 3.66 -59.56 51.90
C SER A 209 2.37 -59.57 52.72
N VAL A 210 2.02 -58.45 53.36
CA VAL A 210 0.84 -58.34 54.25
C VAL A 210 0.00 -57.08 54.04
N GLN A 211 0.38 -56.22 53.09
CA GLN A 211 -0.37 -55.04 52.68
C GLN A 211 -1.27 -55.42 51.50
N PHE A 212 -2.59 -55.24 51.65
CA PHE A 212 -3.61 -55.47 50.62
C PHE A 212 -4.45 -54.20 50.47
N ASP A 213 -4.97 -53.93 49.28
CA ASP A 213 -5.76 -52.76 48.95
C ASP A 213 -7.26 -53.10 49.11
N ASP A 214 -8.00 -52.24 49.83
CA ASP A 214 -9.43 -52.42 50.17
C ASP A 214 -10.11 -51.06 50.00
N CYS A 215 -10.32 -50.66 48.74
CA CYS A 215 -10.74 -49.32 48.36
C CYS A 215 -12.17 -49.00 48.83
N ASN A 216 -13.02 -50.03 48.90
CA ASN A 216 -14.40 -49.90 49.38
C ASN A 216 -14.53 -50.08 50.91
N ALA A 217 -13.41 -50.34 51.60
CA ALA A 217 -13.26 -50.49 53.05
C ALA A 217 -14.20 -51.52 53.68
N ASN A 218 -14.51 -52.60 52.95
CA ASN A 218 -15.42 -53.65 53.40
C ASN A 218 -14.72 -54.75 54.21
N GLY A 219 -13.39 -54.72 54.28
CA GLY A 219 -12.55 -55.67 55.00
C GLY A 219 -12.07 -56.86 54.17
N ASN A 220 -12.37 -56.89 52.86
CA ASN A 220 -11.84 -57.80 51.87
C ASN A 220 -10.91 -57.04 50.90
N ASP A 221 -9.96 -57.74 50.29
CA ASP A 221 -9.05 -57.19 49.29
C ASP A 221 -9.80 -56.91 47.97
N ASP A 222 -9.48 -55.83 47.27
CA ASP A 222 -10.09 -55.39 46.01
C ASP A 222 -10.02 -56.50 44.95
N ALA A 223 -8.89 -57.22 44.89
CA ALA A 223 -8.72 -58.37 44.01
C ALA A 223 -9.70 -59.50 44.31
N CYS A 224 -10.12 -59.63 45.57
CA CYS A 224 -11.10 -60.63 46.01
C CYS A 224 -12.54 -60.15 45.79
N ASP A 225 -12.82 -58.85 45.88
CA ASP A 225 -14.13 -58.29 45.53
C ASP A 225 -14.44 -58.42 44.03
N ILE A 226 -13.43 -58.22 43.17
CA ILE A 226 -13.55 -58.43 41.72
C ILE A 226 -13.73 -59.93 41.42
N ALA A 227 -12.94 -60.80 42.06
CA ALA A 227 -12.99 -62.24 41.81
C ALA A 227 -14.30 -62.90 42.26
N ASP A 228 -14.87 -62.46 43.38
CA ASP A 228 -16.16 -62.96 43.89
C ASP A 228 -17.38 -62.27 43.24
N GLY A 229 -17.14 -61.26 42.39
CA GLY A 229 -18.16 -60.53 41.64
C GLY A 229 -19.02 -59.61 42.50
N THR A 230 -18.50 -59.19 43.67
CA THR A 230 -19.10 -58.16 44.53
C THR A 230 -18.81 -56.76 44.03
N SER A 231 -17.75 -56.58 43.24
CA SER A 231 -17.40 -55.35 42.53
C SER A 231 -17.19 -55.60 41.02
N ILE A 232 -17.41 -54.57 40.21
CA ILE A 232 -17.21 -54.58 38.75
C ILE A 232 -15.90 -53.85 38.45
N ASP A 233 -15.09 -54.41 37.55
CA ASP A 233 -13.86 -53.82 37.00
C ASP A 233 -14.00 -53.92 35.47
N SER A 234 -14.56 -52.89 34.86
CA SER A 234 -14.97 -52.88 33.46
C SER A 234 -13.78 -52.69 32.51
N ASP A 235 -12.72 -52.01 32.97
CA ASP A 235 -11.50 -51.75 32.20
C ASP A 235 -10.36 -52.77 32.49
N GLU A 236 -10.62 -53.76 33.34
CA GLU A 236 -9.73 -54.87 33.74
C GLU A 236 -8.40 -54.38 34.35
N ASN A 237 -8.40 -53.20 34.98
CA ASN A 237 -7.19 -52.58 35.52
C ASN A 237 -6.83 -53.04 36.94
N GLY A 238 -7.69 -53.86 37.56
CA GLY A 238 -7.50 -54.43 38.90
C GLY A 238 -8.04 -53.56 40.04
N ILE A 239 -8.71 -52.44 39.74
CA ILE A 239 -9.38 -51.55 40.70
C ILE A 239 -10.89 -51.54 40.39
N PRO A 240 -11.79 -51.76 41.36
CA PRO A 240 -13.23 -51.64 41.14
C PRO A 240 -13.66 -50.30 40.53
N ASP A 241 -14.58 -50.30 39.57
CA ASP A 241 -15.16 -49.10 38.91
C ASP A 241 -15.71 -48.10 39.94
N GLU A 242 -16.29 -48.59 41.03
CA GLU A 242 -16.84 -47.77 42.12
C GLU A 242 -15.78 -46.96 42.88
N CYS A 243 -14.50 -47.32 42.68
CA CYS A 243 -13.32 -46.67 43.24
C CYS A 243 -12.56 -45.81 42.21
N GLN A 244 -13.06 -45.71 40.98
CA GLN A 244 -12.50 -44.89 39.91
C GLN A 244 -13.47 -43.71 39.65
N THR A 245 -13.10 -42.50 40.05
CA THR A 245 -13.96 -41.30 39.92
C THR A 245 -13.17 -40.06 39.50
N PHE A 246 -13.11 -39.76 38.20
CA PHE A 246 -12.78 -38.46 37.62
C PHE A 246 -13.64 -38.23 36.36
N ASP A 247 -14.75 -37.49 36.52
CA ASP A 247 -15.70 -37.10 35.45
C ASP A 247 -15.81 -35.56 35.48
N CYS A 248 -14.96 -34.88 34.70
CA CYS A 248 -14.78 -33.43 34.75
C CYS A 248 -15.92 -32.66 34.06
N ASN A 249 -16.55 -33.27 33.05
CA ASN A 249 -17.65 -32.64 32.30
C ASN A 249 -19.05 -32.98 32.86
N GLU A 250 -19.12 -33.74 33.94
CA GLU A 250 -20.32 -34.19 34.67
C GLU A 250 -21.33 -34.94 33.78
N ASN A 251 -20.86 -35.63 32.73
CA ASN A 251 -21.75 -36.31 31.79
C ASN A 251 -22.13 -37.74 32.24
N GLY A 252 -21.51 -38.24 33.32
CA GLY A 252 -21.77 -39.54 33.91
C GLY A 252 -20.95 -40.69 33.31
N ILE A 253 -19.89 -40.37 32.55
CA ILE A 253 -18.84 -41.26 32.06
C ILE A 253 -17.52 -40.73 32.65
N ASP A 254 -16.60 -41.60 33.06
CA ASP A 254 -15.29 -41.16 33.55
C ASP A 254 -14.43 -40.65 32.39
N ASP A 255 -13.64 -39.61 32.63
CA ASP A 255 -12.82 -38.95 31.60
C ASP A 255 -11.86 -39.94 30.93
N GLY A 256 -11.34 -40.92 31.70
CA GLY A 256 -10.48 -41.97 31.17
C GLY A 256 -11.20 -42.88 30.17
N ASP A 257 -12.47 -43.18 30.43
CA ASP A 257 -13.33 -43.94 29.51
C ASP A 257 -13.65 -43.12 28.26
N GLU A 258 -13.89 -41.81 28.41
CA GLU A 258 -14.19 -40.94 27.27
C GLU A 258 -13.00 -40.81 26.30
N ILE A 259 -11.78 -40.75 26.84
CA ILE A 259 -10.54 -40.74 26.05
C ILE A 259 -10.33 -42.11 25.39
N ALA A 260 -10.54 -43.21 26.12
CA ALA A 260 -10.33 -44.56 25.61
C ALA A 260 -11.33 -44.95 24.50
N ASP A 261 -12.59 -44.55 24.64
CA ASP A 261 -13.65 -44.78 23.66
C ASP A 261 -13.64 -43.75 22.51
N GLY A 262 -12.80 -42.72 22.60
CA GLY A 262 -12.66 -41.64 21.61
C GLY A 262 -13.92 -40.79 21.49
N THR A 263 -14.68 -40.66 22.59
CA THR A 263 -15.86 -39.81 22.69
C THR A 263 -15.54 -38.39 23.13
N ALA A 264 -14.34 -38.16 23.67
CA ALA A 264 -13.78 -36.85 23.97
C ALA A 264 -12.29 -36.80 23.59
N ASP A 265 -11.80 -35.58 23.32
CA ASP A 265 -10.42 -35.33 22.86
C ASP A 265 -9.50 -35.00 24.07
N ASP A 266 -8.30 -35.59 24.07
CA ASP A 266 -7.16 -35.30 24.99
C ASP A 266 -5.91 -35.18 24.12
N CYS A 267 -5.76 -34.01 23.50
CA CYS A 267 -4.80 -33.78 22.43
C CYS A 267 -3.35 -33.78 22.93
N ASN A 268 -3.10 -33.34 24.16
CA ASN A 268 -1.78 -33.32 24.79
C ASN A 268 -1.48 -34.62 25.58
N SER A 269 -2.44 -35.55 25.62
CA SER A 269 -2.36 -36.87 26.25
C SER A 269 -1.99 -36.81 27.73
N ASN A 270 -2.49 -35.80 28.44
CA ASN A 270 -2.21 -35.60 29.85
C ASN A 270 -3.22 -36.28 30.79
N GLY A 271 -4.28 -36.88 30.23
CA GLY A 271 -5.33 -37.60 30.94
C GLY A 271 -6.49 -36.72 31.40
N THR A 272 -6.55 -35.46 30.96
CA THR A 272 -7.68 -34.54 31.16
C THR A 272 -8.28 -34.21 29.80
N LEU A 273 -9.59 -34.10 29.70
CA LEU A 273 -10.25 -33.72 28.44
C LEU A 273 -9.92 -32.28 28.05
N ASP A 274 -9.69 -32.04 26.77
CA ASP A 274 -9.45 -30.74 26.16
C ASP A 274 -10.49 -29.68 26.62
N GLU A 275 -11.78 -30.03 26.60
CA GLU A 275 -12.87 -29.15 27.04
C GLU A 275 -12.76 -28.79 28.53
N CYS A 276 -12.29 -29.70 29.37
CA CYS A 276 -12.10 -29.46 30.79
C CYS A 276 -10.86 -28.60 31.06
N GLU A 277 -9.79 -28.77 30.27
CA GLU A 277 -8.61 -27.92 30.37
C GLU A 277 -8.90 -26.46 29.99
N ILE A 278 -9.72 -26.25 28.96
CA ILE A 278 -10.19 -24.93 28.55
C ILE A 278 -11.13 -24.34 29.62
N ALA A 279 -12.05 -25.13 30.17
CA ALA A 279 -13.00 -24.68 31.18
C ALA A 279 -12.33 -24.30 32.52
N ASP A 280 -11.32 -25.06 32.95
CA ASP A 280 -10.54 -24.80 34.16
C ASP A 280 -9.43 -23.76 33.95
N GLY A 281 -9.22 -23.32 32.70
CA GLY A 281 -8.24 -22.31 32.31
C GLY A 281 -6.79 -22.79 32.41
N THR A 282 -6.57 -24.11 32.38
CA THR A 282 -5.23 -24.72 32.29
C THR A 282 -4.74 -24.77 30.85
N ALA A 283 -5.65 -24.76 29.87
CA ALA A 283 -5.38 -24.55 28.45
C ALA A 283 -6.04 -23.25 27.93
N SER A 284 -5.45 -22.65 26.90
CA SER A 284 -6.02 -21.50 26.19
C SER A 284 -6.73 -21.99 24.92
N ASP A 285 -7.83 -21.34 24.55
CA ASP A 285 -8.60 -21.58 23.31
C ASP A 285 -8.99 -20.21 22.75
N CYS A 286 -8.07 -19.58 22.05
CA CYS A 286 -8.17 -18.19 21.62
C CYS A 286 -9.22 -17.98 20.51
N ASP A 287 -9.48 -18.98 19.67
CA ASP A 287 -10.47 -18.93 18.60
C ASP A 287 -11.83 -19.55 18.96
N GLY A 288 -11.91 -20.18 20.13
CA GLY A 288 -13.15 -20.73 20.70
C GLY A 288 -13.64 -21.98 19.96
N ASN A 289 -12.73 -22.72 19.34
CA ASN A 289 -13.06 -23.88 18.53
C ASN A 289 -13.18 -25.19 19.35
N GLY A 290 -12.86 -25.12 20.65
CA GLY A 290 -12.95 -26.25 21.58
C GLY A 290 -11.70 -27.14 21.63
N THR A 291 -10.64 -26.81 20.88
CA THR A 291 -9.33 -27.47 20.90
C THR A 291 -8.30 -26.52 21.52
N PRO A 292 -7.54 -26.94 22.55
CA PRO A 292 -6.46 -26.16 23.11
C PRO A 292 -5.50 -25.61 22.06
N ASP A 293 -5.06 -24.37 22.24
CA ASP A 293 -4.11 -23.65 21.39
C ASP A 293 -2.85 -24.48 21.10
N GLU A 294 -2.29 -25.13 22.13
CA GLU A 294 -1.11 -25.99 22.04
C GLU A 294 -1.31 -27.28 21.21
N CYS A 295 -2.55 -27.58 20.88
CA CYS A 295 -2.96 -28.78 20.15
C CYS A 295 -3.44 -28.49 18.73
N GLN A 296 -3.56 -27.21 18.37
CA GLN A 296 -3.89 -26.86 16.99
C GLN A 296 -2.63 -26.97 16.12
N ALA A 297 -2.78 -27.55 14.93
CA ALA A 297 -1.65 -27.89 14.07
C ALA A 297 -1.10 -26.70 13.26
N ASN A 298 -1.83 -25.59 13.25
CA ASN A 298 -1.51 -24.34 12.56
C ASN A 298 -0.78 -23.39 13.50
N ASP A 299 0.45 -23.74 13.89
CA ASP A 299 1.40 -22.87 14.60
C ASP A 299 2.70 -22.87 13.79
N CYS A 300 2.74 -22.04 12.76
CA CYS A 300 3.81 -22.04 11.79
C CYS A 300 5.11 -21.44 12.37
N ASN A 301 4.99 -20.49 13.30
CA ASN A 301 6.12 -19.82 13.95
C ASN A 301 6.62 -20.56 15.21
N GLY A 302 5.88 -21.57 15.68
CA GLY A 302 6.23 -22.45 16.79
C GLY A 302 6.17 -21.77 18.15
N ASN A 303 5.32 -20.75 18.32
CA ASN A 303 5.26 -19.94 19.52
C ASN A 303 4.25 -20.48 20.56
N GLY A 304 3.47 -21.51 20.22
CA GLY A 304 2.45 -22.13 21.06
C GLY A 304 1.06 -21.48 20.97
N THR A 305 0.88 -20.51 20.09
CA THR A 305 -0.39 -19.86 19.74
C THR A 305 -0.71 -20.21 18.28
N PRO A 306 -1.95 -20.61 17.96
CA PRO A 306 -2.35 -20.85 16.58
C PRO A 306 -2.27 -19.59 15.72
N ASP A 307 -1.89 -19.76 14.45
CA ASP A 307 -1.73 -18.76 13.40
C ASP A 307 -2.89 -17.75 13.36
N ASN A 308 -4.14 -18.22 13.40
CA ASN A 308 -5.33 -17.39 13.35
C ASN A 308 -5.49 -16.50 14.59
N CYS A 309 -5.01 -16.97 15.75
CA CYS A 309 -5.01 -16.19 16.98
C CYS A 309 -3.88 -15.19 17.02
N ASP A 310 -2.71 -15.56 16.50
CA ASP A 310 -1.60 -14.63 16.33
C ASP A 310 -1.98 -13.42 15.46
N ILE A 311 -2.70 -13.69 14.36
CA ILE A 311 -3.22 -12.65 13.46
C ILE A 311 -4.32 -11.82 14.17
N THR A 312 -5.23 -12.46 14.89
CA THR A 312 -6.36 -11.78 15.56
C THR A 312 -5.90 -10.89 16.71
N ASP A 313 -4.90 -11.33 17.48
CA ASP A 313 -4.31 -10.58 18.60
C ASP A 313 -3.27 -9.55 18.14
N GLY A 314 -2.93 -9.53 16.84
CA GLY A 314 -1.99 -8.62 16.22
C GLY A 314 -0.54 -8.86 16.67
N THR A 315 -0.22 -10.08 17.11
CA THR A 315 1.15 -10.54 17.35
C THR A 315 1.85 -10.92 16.05
N SER A 316 1.10 -11.28 15.01
CA SER A 316 1.58 -11.51 13.64
C SER A 316 0.75 -10.73 12.60
N GLU A 317 1.38 -10.42 11.46
CA GLU A 317 0.74 -9.76 10.30
C GLU A 317 0.26 -10.83 9.29
N ASP A 318 -0.82 -10.53 8.54
CA ASP A 318 -1.40 -11.36 7.47
C ASP A 318 -1.91 -10.38 6.39
N CYS A 319 -1.00 -9.93 5.53
CA CYS A 319 -1.24 -8.81 4.65
C CYS A 319 -2.09 -9.17 3.41
N ASP A 320 -2.09 -10.43 2.98
CA ASP A 320 -2.90 -10.91 1.86
C ASP A 320 -4.24 -11.53 2.30
N ASN A 321 -4.42 -11.73 3.62
CA ASN A 321 -5.60 -12.28 4.30
C ASN A 321 -5.88 -13.74 3.93
N ASP A 322 -4.83 -14.54 3.73
CA ASP A 322 -4.95 -15.97 3.44
C ASP A 322 -5.12 -16.85 4.70
N GLY A 323 -4.87 -16.28 5.88
CA GLY A 323 -4.97 -16.93 7.19
C GLY A 323 -3.67 -17.56 7.69
N THR A 324 -2.56 -17.36 6.97
CA THR A 324 -1.19 -17.71 7.36
C THR A 324 -0.46 -16.44 7.80
N PRO A 325 0.30 -16.45 8.90
CA PRO A 325 1.15 -15.33 9.27
C PRO A 325 2.25 -15.07 8.23
N ASP A 326 2.50 -13.80 7.90
CA ASP A 326 3.50 -13.38 6.90
C ASP A 326 4.89 -13.99 7.19
N GLU A 327 5.29 -14.09 8.46
CA GLU A 327 6.58 -14.64 8.88
C GLU A 327 6.78 -16.14 8.56
N CYS A 328 5.71 -16.81 8.15
CA CYS A 328 5.70 -18.21 7.76
C CYS A 328 5.59 -18.42 6.26
N GLU A 329 5.55 -17.33 5.50
CA GLU A 329 5.40 -17.35 4.06
C GLU A 329 6.71 -17.01 3.34
N PRO A 330 6.82 -17.33 2.03
CA PRO A 330 8.01 -17.03 1.25
C PRO A 330 8.18 -15.52 1.08
N ASP A 331 9.36 -15.04 1.46
CA ASP A 331 9.92 -13.75 1.06
C ASP A 331 11.14 -14.03 0.16
N SER A 332 10.95 -13.95 -1.15
CA SER A 332 11.95 -14.33 -2.15
C SER A 332 13.13 -13.36 -2.22
N ASP A 333 12.94 -12.09 -1.85
CA ASP A 333 13.95 -11.04 -2.00
C ASP A 333 14.55 -10.53 -0.66
N GLY A 334 13.92 -10.89 0.46
CA GLY A 334 14.38 -10.68 1.83
C GLY A 334 14.13 -9.28 2.37
N ASP A 335 13.17 -8.53 1.81
CA ASP A 335 12.88 -7.15 2.21
C ASP A 335 11.97 -7.01 3.44
N GLY A 336 11.38 -8.13 3.90
CA GLY A 336 10.48 -8.19 5.04
C GLY A 336 8.99 -8.08 4.68
N ILE A 337 8.63 -8.05 3.40
CA ILE A 337 7.28 -8.22 2.87
C ILE A 337 7.24 -9.56 2.12
N ILE A 338 6.18 -10.35 2.29
CA ILE A 338 6.06 -11.65 1.62
C ILE A 338 5.69 -11.50 0.15
N ASP A 339 6.06 -12.48 -0.67
CA ASP A 339 5.85 -12.49 -2.13
C ASP A 339 4.38 -12.19 -2.53
N ASP A 340 3.40 -12.72 -1.79
CA ASP A 340 1.97 -12.56 -2.09
C ASP A 340 1.40 -11.20 -1.64
N CYS A 341 2.14 -10.46 -0.80
CA CYS A 341 1.88 -9.08 -0.41
C CYS A 341 2.73 -8.06 -1.15
N GLU A 342 3.73 -8.51 -1.91
CA GLU A 342 4.47 -7.66 -2.82
C GLU A 342 3.51 -7.14 -3.91
N VAL A 343 3.10 -5.89 -3.76
CA VAL A 343 2.68 -5.10 -4.91
C VAL A 343 3.89 -4.89 -5.80
N PRO A 344 3.76 -5.01 -7.14
CA PRO A 344 4.86 -4.69 -8.03
C PRO A 344 5.38 -3.29 -7.67
N PRO A 345 6.71 -3.13 -7.61
CA PRO A 345 7.31 -1.91 -7.10
C PRO A 345 6.86 -0.71 -7.93
N ASN A 346 6.53 0.38 -7.27
CA ASN A 346 6.00 1.58 -7.92
C ASN A 346 6.97 2.10 -9.00
N TYR A 347 8.27 1.99 -8.75
CA TYR A 347 9.33 2.39 -9.66
C TYR A 347 10.44 1.35 -9.71
N THR A 348 11.04 1.18 -10.89
CA THR A 348 12.18 0.28 -11.09
C THR A 348 13.22 0.93 -11.97
N ASN A 349 14.48 0.91 -11.53
CA ASN A 349 15.63 1.24 -12.36
C ASN A 349 15.99 0.01 -13.23
N LEU A 350 15.89 0.14 -14.55
CA LEU A 350 16.06 -0.98 -15.48
C LEU A 350 17.53 -1.35 -15.70
N GLU A 351 18.48 -0.51 -15.30
CA GLU A 351 19.91 -0.77 -15.40
C GLU A 351 20.43 -1.54 -14.18
N THR A 352 19.95 -1.19 -12.98
CA THR A 352 20.41 -1.81 -11.73
C THR A 352 19.50 -2.93 -11.25
N GLY A 353 18.20 -2.87 -11.58
CA GLY A 353 17.17 -3.73 -11.02
C GLY A 353 16.63 -3.23 -9.67
N ASP A 354 17.15 -2.12 -9.15
CA ASP A 354 16.70 -1.57 -7.87
C ASP A 354 15.26 -1.03 -7.98
N THR A 355 14.49 -1.23 -6.92
CA THR A 355 13.07 -0.87 -6.81
C THR A 355 12.87 0.26 -5.80
N TYR A 356 11.83 1.06 -6.01
CA TYR A 356 11.54 2.22 -5.15
C TYR A 356 10.04 2.46 -5.03
N GLU A 357 9.62 2.91 -3.84
CA GLU A 357 8.23 3.25 -3.56
C GLU A 357 7.82 4.63 -4.04
N THR A 358 8.77 5.57 -4.12
CA THR A 358 8.50 6.95 -4.52
C THR A 358 9.36 7.37 -5.70
N PHE A 359 8.82 8.27 -6.53
CA PHE A 359 9.57 8.85 -7.64
C PHE A 359 10.83 9.59 -7.14
N ALA A 360 10.73 10.27 -5.98
CA ALA A 360 11.84 11.01 -5.40
C ALA A 360 13.02 10.12 -5.02
N ASP A 361 12.75 8.95 -4.42
CA ASP A 361 13.79 7.99 -4.05
C ASP A 361 14.43 7.35 -5.29
N ALA A 362 13.61 6.98 -6.29
CA ALA A 362 14.10 6.46 -7.57
C ALA A 362 15.05 7.44 -8.26
N ILE A 363 14.66 8.72 -8.36
CA ILE A 363 15.50 9.77 -8.95
C ILE A 363 16.72 10.10 -8.10
N GLY A 364 16.60 10.04 -6.77
CA GLY A 364 17.69 10.30 -5.83
C GLY A 364 18.82 9.27 -5.92
N ALA A 365 18.48 8.03 -6.25
CA ALA A 365 19.43 6.94 -6.44
C ALA A 365 19.95 6.81 -7.88
N ALA A 366 19.24 7.37 -8.86
CA ALA A 366 19.57 7.23 -10.26
C ALA A 366 20.81 8.00 -10.72
N HIS A 367 21.49 7.45 -11.71
CA HIS A 367 22.62 8.07 -12.40
C HIS A 367 22.20 8.60 -13.77
N ALA A 368 23.03 9.49 -14.33
CA ALA A 368 22.78 10.06 -15.64
C ALA A 368 22.79 8.97 -16.73
N GLY A 369 21.68 8.84 -17.45
CA GLY A 369 21.46 7.85 -18.52
C GLY A 369 20.58 6.69 -18.12
N ASP A 370 20.27 6.53 -16.82
CA ASP A 370 19.43 5.45 -16.33
C ASP A 370 18.00 5.55 -16.91
N ARG A 371 17.36 4.38 -17.07
CA ARG A 371 16.00 4.18 -17.52
C ARG A 371 15.17 3.74 -16.33
N ILE A 372 14.22 4.57 -15.93
CA ILE A 372 13.34 4.30 -14.81
C ILE A 372 11.95 4.06 -15.37
N THR A 373 11.33 2.95 -14.98
CA THR A 373 9.92 2.70 -15.25
C THR A 373 9.09 2.96 -14.01
N GLY A 374 7.88 3.51 -14.17
CA GLY A 374 6.93 3.71 -13.07
C GLY A 374 5.56 3.12 -13.39
N LEU A 375 4.90 2.54 -12.39
CA LEU A 375 3.52 2.08 -12.52
C LEU A 375 2.56 3.27 -12.68
N THR A 376 1.61 3.14 -13.60
CA THR A 376 0.63 4.20 -13.90
C THR A 376 -0.03 4.80 -12.66
N ASP A 377 -0.53 3.95 -11.75
CA ASP A 377 -1.26 4.42 -10.58
C ASP A 377 -0.35 5.14 -9.58
N ALA A 378 0.91 4.68 -9.42
CA ALA A 378 1.89 5.34 -8.58
C ALA A 378 2.24 6.74 -9.10
N VAL A 379 2.56 6.85 -10.39
CA VAL A 379 2.92 8.12 -11.05
C VAL A 379 1.79 9.15 -10.98
N ASN A 380 0.56 8.69 -11.13
CA ASN A 380 -0.61 9.56 -11.10
C ASN A 380 -0.97 10.03 -9.68
N ASN A 381 -0.51 9.33 -8.65
CA ASN A 381 -0.68 9.68 -7.24
C ASN A 381 0.50 10.47 -6.65
N GLU A 382 1.59 10.67 -7.41
CA GLU A 382 2.70 11.51 -6.98
C GLU A 382 2.27 12.96 -6.73
N THR A 383 2.92 13.60 -5.76
CA THR A 383 2.69 15.03 -5.49
C THR A 383 3.57 15.93 -6.36
N ALA A 384 4.71 15.41 -6.82
CA ALA A 384 5.62 16.10 -7.73
C ALA A 384 6.47 15.08 -8.50
N LEU A 385 6.66 15.31 -9.80
CA LEU A 385 7.62 14.57 -10.63
C LEU A 385 8.86 15.44 -10.82
N ASN A 386 9.75 15.43 -9.82
CA ASN A 386 10.96 16.24 -9.81
C ASN A 386 12.19 15.41 -10.16
N PHE A 387 12.76 15.65 -11.34
CA PHE A 387 13.94 14.95 -11.84
C PHE A 387 15.25 15.43 -11.18
N ASN A 388 15.20 16.48 -10.34
CA ASN A 388 16.28 16.95 -9.47
C ASN A 388 17.65 17.12 -10.18
N GLU A 389 17.64 17.64 -11.41
CA GLU A 389 18.82 17.79 -12.28
C GLU A 389 19.47 16.47 -12.76
N THR A 390 18.91 15.32 -12.41
CA THR A 390 19.33 14.00 -12.89
C THR A 390 18.81 13.75 -14.31
N CYS A 391 19.71 13.32 -15.21
CA CYS A 391 19.36 12.92 -16.57
C CYS A 391 18.87 11.47 -16.60
N VAL A 392 17.56 11.25 -16.56
CA VAL A 392 17.00 9.89 -16.70
C VAL A 392 16.00 9.82 -17.84
N ASN A 393 15.83 8.61 -18.37
CA ASN A 393 14.75 8.28 -19.28
C ASN A 393 13.63 7.63 -18.49
N PHE A 394 12.58 8.40 -18.18
CA PHE A 394 11.45 7.91 -17.41
C PHE A 394 10.34 7.40 -18.32
N SER A 395 9.85 6.18 -18.10
CA SER A 395 8.76 5.59 -18.87
C SER A 395 7.60 5.13 -17.99
N VAL A 396 6.38 5.34 -18.46
CA VAL A 396 5.15 4.83 -17.84
C VAL A 396 4.50 3.85 -18.82
N PRO A 397 4.79 2.54 -18.69
CA PRO A 397 4.29 1.55 -19.61
C PRO A 397 2.79 1.28 -19.39
N GLY A 398 2.13 0.82 -20.46
CA GLY A 398 0.73 0.43 -20.44
C GLY A 398 -0.26 1.53 -20.82
N PHE A 399 -1.45 1.10 -21.26
CA PHE A 399 -2.47 1.97 -21.85
C PHE A 399 -3.12 2.98 -20.89
N GLY A 400 -2.87 2.86 -19.58
CA GLY A 400 -3.40 3.80 -18.59
C GLY A 400 -2.77 5.20 -18.68
N GLY A 401 -1.53 5.28 -19.19
CA GLY A 401 -0.85 6.55 -19.47
C GLY A 401 -0.53 7.38 -18.22
N ILE A 402 -0.18 8.64 -18.42
CA ILE A 402 0.01 9.63 -17.36
C ILE A 402 -1.25 10.50 -17.29
N ASN A 403 -1.84 10.63 -16.11
CA ASN A 403 -2.86 11.59 -15.77
C ASN A 403 -2.63 12.08 -14.34
N THR A 404 -1.68 13.00 -14.18
CA THR A 404 -1.13 13.37 -12.88
C THR A 404 -1.45 14.81 -12.49
N ASN A 405 -1.73 15.01 -11.20
CA ASN A 405 -1.84 16.35 -10.58
C ASN A 405 -0.50 16.87 -10.04
N ALA A 406 0.58 16.08 -10.20
CA ALA A 406 1.93 16.44 -9.82
C ALA A 406 2.43 17.66 -10.60
N GLU A 407 3.14 18.55 -9.91
CA GLU A 407 3.97 19.55 -10.57
C GLU A 407 5.22 18.85 -11.13
N VAL A 408 5.55 19.09 -12.41
CA VAL A 408 6.65 18.38 -13.10
C VAL A 408 7.84 19.31 -13.26
N PHE A 409 9.00 18.86 -12.79
CA PHE A 409 10.28 19.57 -12.93
C PHE A 409 11.27 18.69 -13.69
N LEU A 410 11.40 18.93 -15.00
CA LEU A 410 12.34 18.20 -15.84
C LEU A 410 13.79 18.65 -15.60
N SER A 411 14.73 17.74 -15.84
CA SER A 411 16.15 18.05 -15.98
C SER A 411 16.48 18.39 -17.44
N TYR A 412 17.64 19.00 -17.71
CA TYR A 412 18.08 19.52 -19.02
C TYR A 412 18.26 18.47 -20.15
N CYS A 413 17.90 17.22 -19.87
CA CYS A 413 18.20 16.01 -20.62
C CYS A 413 17.18 14.90 -20.30
N ALA A 414 16.21 15.18 -19.41
CA ALA A 414 15.25 14.18 -18.96
C ALA A 414 14.24 13.89 -20.07
N THR A 415 13.85 12.63 -20.18
CA THR A 415 12.73 12.23 -21.04
C THR A 415 11.60 11.66 -20.20
N ILE A 416 10.36 11.96 -20.59
CA ILE A 416 9.16 11.27 -20.13
C ILE A 416 8.57 10.56 -21.34
N ASP A 417 8.33 9.26 -21.23
CA ASP A 417 7.71 8.44 -22.25
C ASP A 417 6.45 7.75 -21.71
N SER A 418 5.34 7.86 -22.43
CA SER A 418 4.08 7.24 -22.05
C SER A 418 3.53 6.40 -23.21
N ASP A 419 3.34 5.10 -22.96
CA ASP A 419 2.66 4.18 -23.89
C ASP A 419 1.15 4.53 -24.07
N GLY A 420 0.62 5.42 -23.22
CA GLY A 420 -0.74 5.92 -23.27
C GLY A 420 -0.80 7.41 -23.60
N SER A 421 -1.85 8.09 -23.15
CA SER A 421 -1.90 9.55 -23.15
C SER A 421 -1.05 10.10 -22.00
N ALA A 422 -0.48 11.29 -22.16
CA ALA A 422 0.16 12.05 -21.10
C ALA A 422 -0.60 13.36 -20.83
N LEU A 423 -1.32 13.39 -19.72
CA LEU A 423 -2.21 14.46 -19.27
C LEU A 423 -1.62 15.09 -18.00
N PHE A 424 -1.01 16.26 -18.15
CA PHE A 424 -0.41 17.00 -17.02
C PHE A 424 -1.41 18.02 -16.50
N GLN A 425 -2.01 17.75 -15.34
CA GLN A 425 -3.06 18.60 -14.76
C GLN A 425 -2.51 19.88 -14.12
N ASN A 426 -1.20 19.90 -13.83
CA ASN A 426 -0.51 20.99 -13.13
C ASN A 426 0.70 21.45 -13.97
N LYS A 427 1.45 22.43 -13.45
CA LYS A 427 2.54 23.09 -14.17
C LYS A 427 3.67 22.13 -14.51
N VAL A 428 4.25 22.35 -15.68
CA VAL A 428 5.42 21.63 -16.18
C VAL A 428 6.53 22.63 -16.45
N PHE A 429 7.72 22.36 -15.91
CA PHE A 429 8.90 23.18 -16.09
C PHE A 429 10.00 22.39 -16.80
N SER A 430 10.60 22.99 -17.83
CA SER A 430 11.84 22.45 -18.40
C SER A 430 13.00 22.49 -17.40
N GLY A 431 14.08 21.77 -17.72
CA GLY A 431 15.37 21.94 -17.04
C GLY A 431 16.02 23.31 -17.25
N SER A 432 17.17 23.50 -16.62
CA SER A 432 18.05 24.66 -16.82
C SER A 432 18.92 24.45 -18.07
N GLY A 433 18.46 24.97 -19.22
CA GLY A 433 19.09 24.73 -20.52
C GLY A 433 18.86 23.31 -21.04
N GLY A 434 19.59 22.93 -22.09
CA GLY A 434 19.53 21.61 -22.71
C GLY A 434 18.17 21.28 -23.35
N THR A 435 17.92 20.01 -23.61
CA THR A 435 16.69 19.51 -24.24
C THR A 435 16.04 18.45 -23.37
N SER A 436 14.84 18.73 -22.88
CA SER A 436 13.97 17.71 -22.29
C SER A 436 12.96 17.22 -23.33
N ARG A 437 12.51 15.98 -23.22
CA ARG A 437 11.57 15.39 -24.18
C ARG A 437 10.36 14.79 -23.47
N ILE A 438 9.17 14.99 -24.03
CA ILE A 438 7.94 14.36 -23.56
C ILE A 438 7.28 13.67 -24.75
N THR A 439 7.15 12.35 -24.67
CA THR A 439 6.52 11.52 -25.69
C THR A 439 5.27 10.85 -25.13
N ALA A 440 4.24 10.76 -25.96
CA ALA A 440 3.01 10.03 -25.66
C ALA A 440 2.48 9.34 -26.92
N ASP A 441 2.14 8.06 -26.81
CA ASP A 441 1.48 7.31 -27.89
C ASP A 441 0.03 7.75 -28.11
N GLY A 442 -0.63 8.23 -27.04
CA GLY A 442 -2.00 8.73 -27.01
C GLY A 442 -2.11 10.23 -27.31
N ASN A 443 -2.80 10.98 -26.44
CA ASN A 443 -2.84 12.44 -26.44
C ASN A 443 -1.73 13.01 -25.55
N LEU A 444 -1.24 14.22 -25.85
CA LEU A 444 -0.33 14.95 -24.98
C LEU A 444 -0.95 16.32 -24.65
N GLU A 445 -1.35 16.49 -23.40
CA GLU A 445 -2.12 17.65 -22.95
C GLU A 445 -1.51 18.27 -21.68
N PHE A 446 -1.32 19.59 -21.71
CA PHE A 446 -0.88 20.40 -20.57
C PHE A 446 -2.05 21.28 -20.13
N PHE A 447 -2.72 20.94 -19.03
CA PHE A 447 -3.92 21.64 -18.54
C PHE A 447 -3.62 22.90 -17.73
N ASP A 448 -2.40 23.04 -17.21
CA ASP A 448 -1.88 24.30 -16.65
C ASP A 448 -0.69 24.78 -17.51
N THR A 449 0.19 25.58 -16.94
CA THR A 449 1.22 26.32 -17.64
C THR A 449 2.44 25.45 -17.92
N LEU A 450 2.80 25.32 -19.19
CA LEU A 450 4.09 24.82 -19.65
C LEU A 450 5.11 25.95 -19.67
N THR A 451 6.14 25.86 -18.84
CA THR A 451 7.22 26.87 -18.79
C THR A 451 8.53 26.29 -19.31
N VAL A 452 9.00 26.80 -20.44
CA VAL A 452 10.35 26.51 -20.94
C VAL A 452 11.29 27.61 -20.46
N ARG A 453 12.27 27.22 -19.63
CA ARG A 453 13.24 28.12 -19.01
C ARG A 453 14.25 28.65 -20.04
N SER A 454 14.98 29.69 -19.64
CA SER A 454 15.89 30.43 -20.52
C SER A 454 16.92 29.50 -21.17
N GLY A 455 17.01 29.52 -22.50
CA GLY A 455 17.91 28.69 -23.30
C GLY A 455 17.65 27.18 -23.26
N ALA A 456 16.53 26.74 -22.71
CA ALA A 456 16.13 25.33 -22.70
C ALA A 456 15.21 25.00 -23.87
N THR A 457 15.16 23.72 -24.24
CA THR A 457 14.24 23.17 -25.23
C THR A 457 13.35 22.13 -24.56
N ILE A 458 12.05 22.17 -24.86
CA ILE A 458 11.17 21.01 -24.68
C ILE A 458 10.77 20.51 -26.07
N GLU A 459 11.03 19.24 -26.32
CA GLU A 459 10.50 18.52 -27.48
C GLU A 459 9.26 17.73 -27.06
N THR A 460 8.14 17.96 -27.75
CA THR A 460 6.93 17.16 -27.59
C THR A 460 6.68 16.29 -28.80
N GLU A 461 6.43 15.01 -28.57
CA GLU A 461 6.06 14.08 -29.63
C GLU A 461 4.79 13.33 -29.27
N CYS A 462 3.80 13.45 -30.14
CA CYS A 462 2.49 12.84 -29.95
C CYS A 462 1.83 12.62 -31.31
N PHE A 463 1.20 11.46 -31.49
CA PHE A 463 0.49 11.17 -32.73
C PHE A 463 -0.76 12.06 -32.90
N ASN A 464 -1.48 12.31 -31.81
CA ASN A 464 -2.69 13.12 -31.79
C ASN A 464 -2.44 14.61 -31.49
N GLY A 465 -1.20 15.10 -31.67
CA GLY A 465 -0.86 16.52 -31.44
C GLY A 465 -0.67 16.90 -29.97
N THR A 466 -0.32 18.16 -29.73
CA THR A 466 -0.02 18.69 -28.40
C THR A 466 -0.95 19.85 -28.06
N ASP A 467 -1.72 19.70 -27.00
CA ASP A 467 -2.62 20.75 -26.51
C ASP A 467 -2.04 21.40 -25.25
N THR A 468 -2.04 22.73 -25.21
CA THR A 468 -1.45 23.50 -24.10
C THR A 468 -2.43 24.55 -23.60
N ASN A 469 -2.63 24.65 -22.28
CA ASN A 469 -3.55 25.60 -21.65
C ASN A 469 -2.80 26.78 -21.00
N GLY A 470 -1.60 27.06 -21.48
CA GLY A 470 -0.74 28.16 -21.04
C GLY A 470 0.72 27.85 -21.38
N VAL A 471 1.41 28.77 -22.05
CA VAL A 471 2.81 28.56 -22.47
C VAL A 471 3.64 29.80 -22.14
N ILE A 472 4.77 29.58 -21.48
CA ILE A 472 5.76 30.62 -21.20
C ILE A 472 7.11 30.17 -21.74
N LEU A 473 7.56 30.77 -22.84
CA LEU A 473 8.89 30.53 -23.41
C LEU A 473 9.81 31.67 -23.03
N ARG A 474 10.72 31.42 -22.08
CA ARG A 474 11.70 32.42 -21.61
C ARG A 474 12.73 32.75 -22.71
N GLN A 475 13.65 33.67 -22.41
CA GLN A 475 14.64 34.14 -23.36
C GLN A 475 15.40 32.97 -24.01
N GLY A 476 15.43 32.90 -25.33
CA GLY A 476 16.11 31.83 -26.07
C GLY A 476 15.53 30.42 -25.87
N ALA A 477 14.34 30.28 -25.26
CA ALA A 477 13.70 29.00 -25.03
C ALA A 477 13.05 28.46 -26.30
N MET A 478 13.02 27.14 -26.47
CA MET A 478 12.40 26.49 -27.63
C MET A 478 11.34 25.48 -27.20
N LEU A 479 10.18 25.51 -27.85
CA LEU A 479 9.17 24.47 -27.74
C LEU A 479 8.95 23.86 -29.11
N THR A 480 9.11 22.55 -29.23
CA THR A 480 8.90 21.85 -30.49
C THR A 480 7.75 20.84 -30.37
N ALA A 481 7.00 20.64 -31.44
CA ALA A 481 5.95 19.61 -31.51
C ALA A 481 5.97 18.91 -32.88
N SER A 482 5.88 17.57 -32.88
CA SER A 482 6.07 16.74 -34.08
C SER A 482 4.96 16.82 -35.15
N ARG A 483 3.78 17.35 -34.82
CA ARG A 483 2.61 17.39 -35.73
C ARG A 483 1.86 18.72 -35.67
N PHE A 484 0.97 18.86 -34.70
CA PHE A 484 0.16 20.05 -34.51
C PHE A 484 0.20 20.46 -33.04
N MET A 485 0.11 21.76 -32.80
CA MET A 485 0.08 22.35 -31.46
C MET A 485 -1.12 23.29 -31.32
N THR A 486 -1.95 23.07 -30.31
CA THR A 486 -3.06 23.96 -29.94
C THR A 486 -2.69 24.77 -28.70
N LEU A 487 -2.80 26.09 -28.81
CA LEU A 487 -2.59 27.06 -27.74
C LEU A 487 -3.96 27.49 -27.18
N ASN A 488 -4.46 26.75 -26.19
CA ASN A 488 -5.79 26.91 -25.61
C ASN A 488 -5.90 28.07 -24.60
N ALA A 489 -4.79 28.70 -24.22
CA ALA A 489 -4.79 29.87 -23.36
C ALA A 489 -3.62 30.81 -23.65
N ALA A 490 -3.28 31.67 -22.69
CA ALA A 490 -2.23 32.65 -22.83
C ALA A 490 -0.87 32.02 -23.15
N THR A 491 -0.32 32.37 -24.32
CA THR A 491 1.03 32.01 -24.75
C THR A 491 1.89 33.28 -24.76
N THR A 492 3.06 33.23 -24.14
CA THR A 492 4.01 34.34 -24.12
C THR A 492 5.40 33.88 -24.49
N MET A 493 5.92 34.46 -25.58
CA MET A 493 7.28 34.29 -26.04
C MET A 493 8.13 35.49 -25.59
N PHE A 494 9.28 35.23 -25.00
CA PHE A 494 10.29 36.25 -24.68
C PHE A 494 11.34 36.34 -25.80
N GLU A 495 12.25 37.32 -25.71
CA GLU A 495 13.28 37.58 -26.71
C GLU A 495 14.04 36.30 -27.12
N GLY A 496 14.12 36.04 -28.43
CA GLY A 496 14.82 34.88 -28.99
C GLY A 496 14.15 33.53 -28.73
N ALA A 497 12.95 33.49 -28.14
CA ALA A 497 12.19 32.25 -28.00
C ALA A 497 11.73 31.72 -29.36
N MET A 498 11.56 30.41 -29.46
CA MET A 498 11.16 29.72 -30.68
C MET A 498 10.03 28.72 -30.43
N ILE A 499 9.05 28.70 -31.33
CA ILE A 499 8.13 27.57 -31.50
C ILE A 499 8.47 26.88 -32.82
N GLU A 500 8.67 25.57 -32.79
CA GLU A 500 8.84 24.75 -33.99
C GLU A 500 7.74 23.69 -34.04
N CYS A 501 6.74 23.90 -34.89
CA CYS A 501 5.66 22.95 -35.07
C CYS A 501 5.11 23.10 -36.49
N PRO A 502 4.97 22.00 -37.26
CA PRO A 502 4.44 22.09 -38.62
C PRO A 502 3.13 22.88 -38.74
N HIS A 503 2.28 22.82 -37.70
CA HIS A 503 1.03 23.54 -37.63
C HIS A 503 0.71 23.99 -36.20
N THR A 504 0.69 25.29 -35.96
CA THR A 504 0.33 25.89 -34.66
C THR A 504 -0.99 26.64 -34.80
N GLN A 505 -1.90 26.44 -33.86
CA GLN A 505 -3.14 27.21 -33.79
C GLN A 505 -3.38 27.72 -32.37
N ASN A 506 -4.02 28.88 -32.24
CA ASN A 506 -4.58 29.33 -30.96
C ASN A 506 -6.11 29.25 -31.00
N GLU A 507 -6.76 29.18 -29.85
CA GLU A 507 -8.23 29.11 -29.79
C GLU A 507 -8.89 30.51 -29.73
N PRO A 508 -10.20 30.64 -30.01
CA PRO A 508 -10.93 31.87 -29.79
C PRO A 508 -10.79 32.39 -28.35
N ALA A 509 -10.72 33.71 -28.19
CA ALA A 509 -10.53 34.39 -26.90
C ALA A 509 -9.23 34.04 -26.13
N THR A 510 -8.25 33.45 -26.81
CA THR A 510 -6.89 33.27 -26.27
C THR A 510 -5.98 34.45 -26.64
N LEU A 511 -4.89 34.58 -25.89
CA LEU A 511 -3.87 35.60 -26.09
C LEU A 511 -2.54 34.98 -26.49
N PHE A 512 -2.00 35.38 -27.62
CA PHE A 512 -0.68 34.97 -28.07
C PHE A 512 0.26 36.19 -28.19
N ASN A 513 1.08 36.43 -27.17
CA ASN A 513 2.12 37.45 -27.20
C ASN A 513 3.38 36.88 -27.86
N ALA A 514 3.59 37.23 -29.13
CA ALA A 514 4.62 36.67 -29.98
C ALA A 514 5.77 37.68 -30.23
N GLN A 515 6.99 37.15 -30.13
CA GLN A 515 8.26 37.74 -30.61
C GLN A 515 9.24 36.57 -30.80
N GLY A 516 10.35 36.79 -31.50
CA GLY A 516 11.33 35.73 -31.75
C GLY A 516 11.01 34.96 -33.02
N THR A 517 10.87 33.63 -32.96
CA THR A 517 10.71 32.81 -34.18
C THR A 517 9.60 31.76 -34.07
N ILE A 518 8.81 31.60 -35.12
CA ILE A 518 7.86 30.50 -35.30
C ILE A 518 8.21 29.77 -36.59
N LEU A 519 8.37 28.45 -36.53
CA LEU A 519 8.62 27.60 -37.68
C LEU A 519 7.41 26.69 -37.89
N GLY A 520 6.72 26.89 -39.00
CA GLY A 520 5.52 26.19 -39.44
C GLY A 520 4.33 27.12 -39.68
N ASP A 521 3.22 26.51 -40.10
CA ASP A 521 1.99 27.24 -40.39
C ASP A 521 1.32 27.70 -39.09
N VAL A 522 0.70 28.87 -39.12
CA VAL A 522 -0.01 29.44 -37.97
C VAL A 522 -1.45 29.77 -38.34
N GLN A 523 -2.40 29.28 -37.55
CA GLN A 523 -3.81 29.68 -37.60
C GLN A 523 -4.17 30.49 -36.36
N ASN A 524 -4.51 31.76 -36.55
CA ASN A 524 -4.93 32.64 -35.48
C ASN A 524 -6.47 32.68 -35.41
N PHE A 525 -7.08 32.07 -34.40
CA PHE A 525 -8.50 32.22 -34.06
C PHE A 525 -8.76 33.24 -32.94
N GLY A 526 -7.70 33.62 -32.20
CA GLY A 526 -7.77 34.50 -31.04
C GLY A 526 -7.15 35.89 -31.27
N LEU A 527 -6.48 36.40 -30.24
CA LEU A 527 -5.70 37.63 -30.30
C LEU A 527 -4.21 37.30 -30.35
N MET A 528 -3.52 37.71 -31.42
CA MET A 528 -2.08 37.65 -31.53
C MET A 528 -1.48 39.06 -31.39
N ASN A 529 -0.68 39.26 -30.35
CA ASN A 529 0.07 40.49 -30.15
C ASN A 529 1.51 40.28 -30.60
N VAL A 530 1.90 40.94 -31.68
CA VAL A 530 3.30 41.03 -32.10
C VAL A 530 3.94 42.14 -31.27
N ILE A 531 4.61 41.73 -30.19
CA ILE A 531 5.13 42.63 -29.15
C ILE A 531 6.57 43.09 -29.42
N ASN A 532 7.22 42.57 -30.45
CA ASN A 532 8.54 42.95 -30.97
C ASN A 532 8.75 42.24 -32.32
N ASP A 533 9.96 42.32 -32.88
CA ASP A 533 10.33 41.54 -34.07
C ASP A 533 9.92 40.05 -33.93
N LEU A 534 9.15 39.58 -34.90
CA LEU A 534 8.68 38.21 -35.01
C LEU A 534 9.02 37.69 -36.41
N MET A 535 9.73 36.57 -36.47
CA MET A 535 9.96 35.84 -37.71
C MET A 535 9.09 34.60 -37.74
N GLN A 536 8.26 34.43 -38.76
CA GLN A 536 7.57 33.19 -39.05
C GLN A 536 8.04 32.62 -40.38
N ILE A 537 8.23 31.30 -40.44
CA ILE A 537 8.50 30.56 -41.67
C ILE A 537 7.40 29.52 -41.85
N GLY A 538 6.51 29.72 -42.82
CA GLY A 538 5.26 28.98 -42.98
C GLY A 538 4.10 29.93 -43.30
N ASP A 539 2.93 29.39 -43.61
CA ASP A 539 1.76 30.19 -43.98
C ASP A 539 1.03 30.69 -42.73
N LEU A 540 0.41 31.87 -42.84
CA LEU A 540 -0.38 32.49 -41.76
C LEU A 540 -1.84 32.63 -42.19
N SER A 541 -2.77 32.15 -41.38
CA SER A 541 -4.18 32.50 -41.49
C SER A 541 -4.66 33.25 -40.26
N ASN A 542 -5.29 34.41 -40.45
CA ASN A 542 -5.99 35.15 -39.40
C ASN A 542 -7.48 34.94 -39.60
N GLU A 543 -8.11 34.14 -38.75
CA GLU A 543 -9.45 33.62 -38.98
C GLU A 543 -10.55 34.66 -38.67
N THR A 544 -11.79 34.36 -39.07
CA THR A 544 -12.93 35.25 -38.83
C THR A 544 -13.09 35.54 -37.33
N GLY A 545 -13.07 36.83 -36.98
CA GLY A 545 -13.20 37.31 -35.60
C GLY A 545 -11.90 37.30 -34.79
N ALA A 546 -10.78 36.87 -35.40
CA ALA A 546 -9.45 36.95 -34.81
C ALA A 546 -8.79 38.31 -35.09
N THR A 547 -7.84 38.68 -34.24
CA THR A 547 -7.10 39.95 -34.34
C THR A 547 -5.59 39.71 -34.27
N ILE A 548 -4.85 40.40 -35.14
CA ILE A 548 -3.40 40.57 -35.04
C ILE A 548 -3.11 42.04 -34.74
N ASP A 549 -2.58 42.29 -33.54
CA ASP A 549 -2.12 43.62 -33.11
C ASP A 549 -0.60 43.68 -33.18
N ILE A 550 -0.06 44.63 -33.93
CA ILE A 550 1.38 44.86 -34.03
C ILE A 550 1.71 46.06 -33.15
N PHE A 551 2.38 45.82 -32.03
CA PHE A 551 2.73 46.87 -31.07
C PHE A 551 4.02 47.59 -31.45
N ARG A 552 5.03 46.85 -31.92
CA ARG A 552 6.34 47.36 -32.33
C ARG A 552 7.11 46.30 -33.11
N GLY A 553 8.12 46.73 -33.86
CA GLY A 553 8.99 45.86 -34.64
C GLY A 553 8.33 45.37 -35.93
N VAL A 554 8.97 44.40 -36.56
CA VAL A 554 8.55 43.85 -37.84
C VAL A 554 8.15 42.40 -37.70
N TYR A 555 6.96 42.08 -38.21
CA TYR A 555 6.55 40.71 -38.44
C TYR A 555 7.05 40.26 -39.83
N TYR A 556 8.15 39.52 -39.83
CA TYR A 556 8.69 38.86 -41.02
C TYR A 556 8.00 37.53 -41.24
N LEU A 557 7.12 37.47 -42.24
CA LEU A 557 6.50 36.23 -42.69
C LEU A 557 7.20 35.71 -43.95
N VAL A 558 7.73 34.50 -43.87
CA VAL A 558 8.27 33.75 -45.01
C VAL A 558 7.26 32.67 -45.38
N GLY A 559 6.19 33.10 -46.05
CA GLY A 559 5.03 32.31 -46.46
C GLY A 559 3.92 33.22 -46.96
N ASP A 560 2.77 32.63 -47.28
CA ASP A 560 1.56 33.35 -47.69
C ASP A 560 0.73 33.76 -46.45
N PHE A 561 0.06 34.90 -46.53
CA PHE A 561 -0.82 35.40 -45.48
C PHE A 561 -2.26 35.54 -45.99
N THR A 562 -3.17 34.77 -45.41
CA THR A 562 -4.61 34.96 -45.57
C THR A 562 -5.22 35.66 -44.35
N ASN A 563 -5.78 36.85 -44.53
CA ASN A 563 -6.51 37.58 -43.50
C ASN A 563 -8.02 37.46 -43.72
N ASN A 564 -8.72 36.90 -42.73
CA ASN A 564 -10.18 36.83 -42.59
C ASN A 564 -10.68 37.58 -41.33
N GLY A 565 -9.77 38.22 -40.58
CA GLY A 565 -10.04 38.93 -39.34
C GLY A 565 -9.59 40.40 -39.37
N THR A 566 -9.07 40.88 -38.25
CA THR A 566 -8.57 42.25 -38.10
C THR A 566 -7.05 42.27 -38.00
N ILE A 567 -6.41 43.17 -38.74
CA ILE A 567 -5.00 43.54 -38.54
C ILE A 567 -4.97 45.00 -38.09
N HIS A 568 -4.26 45.26 -37.00
CA HIS A 568 -4.14 46.59 -36.41
C HIS A 568 -2.67 46.91 -36.08
N GLY A 569 -2.14 47.97 -36.66
CA GLY A 569 -0.91 48.62 -36.23
C GLY A 569 -1.23 49.56 -35.08
N GLU A 570 -0.73 49.27 -33.88
CA GLU A 570 -1.06 50.05 -32.69
C GLU A 570 -0.47 51.46 -32.73
N ILE A 571 -1.20 52.43 -32.19
CA ILE A 571 -0.69 53.78 -31.94
C ILE A 571 -0.77 54.00 -30.44
N ASP A 572 0.37 54.01 -29.73
CA ASP A 572 0.34 54.11 -28.26
C ASP A 572 -0.32 55.41 -27.81
N GLN A 573 -1.58 55.32 -27.37
CA GLN A 573 -2.36 56.42 -26.79
C GLN A 573 -2.22 56.48 -25.26
N GLY A 574 -1.23 55.79 -24.67
CA GLY A 574 -0.79 55.98 -23.29
C GLY A 574 -1.43 55.05 -22.26
N GLY A 575 -1.31 53.73 -22.45
CA GLY A 575 -1.83 52.74 -21.48
C GLY A 575 -1.06 51.43 -21.30
N ARG A 576 -0.22 51.02 -22.26
CA ARG A 576 0.50 49.74 -22.23
C ARG A 576 1.95 49.89 -22.70
N SER A 577 2.78 50.56 -21.91
CA SER A 577 4.26 50.52 -21.99
C SER A 577 4.87 50.41 -23.41
N GLY A 578 4.33 51.14 -24.38
CA GLY A 578 4.84 51.21 -25.74
C GLY A 578 5.77 52.42 -25.87
N GLU A 579 6.74 52.30 -26.76
CA GLU A 579 7.29 53.49 -27.41
C GLU A 579 6.41 53.74 -28.66
N GLU A 580 6.31 54.98 -29.12
CA GLU A 580 5.60 55.33 -30.37
C GLU A 580 6.13 54.48 -31.54
N ALA A 581 5.30 54.21 -32.55
CA ALA A 581 5.72 53.48 -33.76
C ALA A 581 7.04 54.06 -34.30
N GLN A 582 7.93 53.21 -34.80
CA GLN A 582 9.24 53.62 -35.32
C GLN A 582 9.35 53.35 -36.82
N PRO A 583 10.14 54.15 -37.56
CA PRO A 583 10.36 53.90 -38.98
C PRO A 583 10.84 52.47 -39.23
N GLY A 584 10.06 51.70 -40.00
CA GLY A 584 10.39 50.32 -40.34
C GLY A 584 9.41 49.30 -39.77
N ASP A 585 8.69 49.63 -38.70
CA ASP A 585 7.69 48.77 -38.07
C ASP A 585 6.59 48.33 -39.06
N GLY A 586 6.02 47.13 -38.83
CA GLY A 586 4.87 46.62 -39.58
C GLY A 586 5.02 45.19 -40.07
N LEU A 587 4.48 44.91 -41.26
CA LEU A 587 4.40 43.58 -41.85
C LEU A 587 5.39 43.45 -43.02
N ASN A 588 6.11 42.33 -43.07
CA ASN A 588 6.97 41.98 -44.19
C ASN A 588 6.68 40.54 -44.64
N ILE A 589 5.88 40.40 -45.69
CA ILE A 589 5.35 39.16 -46.22
C ILE A 589 6.12 38.81 -47.49
N HIS A 590 6.88 37.72 -47.47
CA HIS A 590 7.63 37.28 -48.66
C HIS A 590 6.74 36.58 -49.70
N GLY A 591 5.64 35.98 -49.27
CA GLY A 591 4.62 35.37 -50.13
C GLY A 591 3.53 36.35 -50.54
N SER A 592 2.37 35.83 -50.91
CA SER A 592 1.18 36.62 -51.25
C SER A 592 0.40 37.04 -50.00
N PHE A 593 -0.27 38.17 -50.08
CA PHE A 593 -1.21 38.66 -49.07
C PHE A 593 -2.62 38.66 -49.66
N THR A 594 -3.52 37.91 -49.03
CA THR A 594 -4.94 37.85 -49.39
C THR A 594 -5.78 38.34 -48.22
N ALA A 595 -6.68 39.29 -48.45
CA ALA A 595 -7.62 39.78 -47.44
C ALA A 595 -9.07 39.58 -47.89
N GLY A 596 -9.91 39.00 -47.04
CA GLY A 596 -11.31 38.76 -47.33
C GLY A 596 -12.18 40.03 -47.29
N ALA A 597 -13.42 39.89 -47.79
CA ALA A 597 -14.37 40.99 -47.93
C ALA A 597 -14.81 41.69 -46.63
N GLU A 598 -14.91 40.95 -45.54
CA GLU A 598 -15.42 41.42 -44.25
C GLU A 598 -14.27 41.65 -43.25
N THR A 599 -13.08 41.96 -43.75
CA THR A 599 -11.84 42.02 -42.96
C THR A 599 -11.39 43.45 -42.74
N SER A 600 -10.43 43.64 -41.83
CA SER A 600 -9.89 44.96 -41.51
C SER A 600 -8.37 44.99 -41.65
N LEU A 601 -7.84 46.09 -42.18
CA LEU A 601 -6.42 46.42 -42.24
C LEU A 601 -6.23 47.88 -41.86
N VAL A 602 -5.76 48.13 -40.63
CA VAL A 602 -5.67 49.47 -40.04
C VAL A 602 -4.25 49.72 -39.57
N MET A 603 -3.58 50.70 -40.19
CA MET A 603 -2.20 51.12 -39.99
C MET A 603 -2.13 52.66 -39.89
N PRO A 604 -2.59 53.26 -38.78
CA PRO A 604 -2.93 54.68 -38.70
C PRO A 604 -1.74 55.60 -38.38
N HIS A 605 -0.52 55.25 -38.84
CA HIS A 605 0.71 55.99 -38.58
C HIS A 605 1.68 55.95 -39.76
N GLU A 606 2.42 57.03 -40.01
CA GLU A 606 3.37 57.19 -41.13
C GLU A 606 4.58 56.26 -41.11
N TYR A 607 4.77 55.52 -40.03
CA TYR A 607 5.89 54.60 -39.87
C TYR A 607 5.48 53.14 -40.02
N TRP A 608 4.17 52.87 -40.08
CA TRP A 608 3.67 51.55 -40.41
C TRP A 608 3.93 51.26 -41.89
N ALA A 609 4.50 50.09 -42.16
CA ALA A 609 4.74 49.62 -43.50
C ALA A 609 4.22 48.19 -43.67
N VAL A 610 3.54 47.94 -44.79
CA VAL A 610 3.13 46.61 -45.25
C VAL A 610 3.91 46.32 -46.52
N ARG A 611 4.84 45.37 -46.43
CA ARG A 611 5.76 45.01 -47.51
C ARG A 611 5.43 43.62 -47.99
N ILE A 612 5.17 43.45 -49.28
CA ILE A 612 4.65 42.20 -49.84
C ILE A 612 5.48 41.78 -51.06
N GLY A 613 5.89 40.51 -51.10
CA GLY A 613 6.73 39.93 -52.15
C GLY A 613 5.95 39.21 -53.25
N GLY A 614 4.81 38.60 -52.92
CA GLY A 614 3.86 37.95 -53.83
C GLY A 614 2.63 38.81 -54.10
N ASP A 615 1.54 38.23 -54.58
CA ASP A 615 0.35 39.00 -55.00
C ASP A 615 -0.31 39.73 -53.82
N ILE A 616 -0.86 40.92 -54.10
CA ILE A 616 -1.59 41.76 -53.14
C ILE A 616 -3.07 41.70 -53.54
N ASP A 617 -3.83 40.80 -52.91
CA ASP A 617 -5.22 40.48 -53.25
C ASP A 617 -6.16 40.91 -52.10
N ILE A 618 -6.65 42.14 -52.12
CA ILE A 618 -7.41 42.73 -51.01
C ILE A 618 -8.87 42.90 -51.43
N ALA A 619 -9.77 42.05 -50.92
CA ALA A 619 -11.19 42.08 -51.25
C ALA A 619 -12.07 42.91 -50.30
N ILE A 620 -11.48 43.70 -49.38
CA ILE A 620 -12.18 44.46 -48.33
C ILE A 620 -13.27 45.35 -48.93
N ASN A 621 -14.52 45.18 -48.49
CA ASN A 621 -15.68 45.89 -49.05
C ASN A 621 -16.11 47.14 -48.27
N ASP A 622 -15.64 47.30 -47.04
CA ASP A 622 -15.94 48.45 -46.19
C ASP A 622 -14.71 49.35 -46.11
N ALA A 623 -14.74 50.50 -46.78
CA ALA A 623 -13.70 51.52 -46.66
C ALA A 623 -13.45 51.97 -45.20
N GLY A 624 -14.42 51.80 -44.30
CA GLY A 624 -14.24 52.08 -42.87
C GLY A 624 -13.35 51.07 -42.12
N SER A 625 -13.12 49.87 -42.68
CA SER A 625 -12.25 48.84 -42.11
C SER A 625 -10.82 48.86 -42.68
N PHE A 626 -10.54 49.80 -43.59
CA PHE A 626 -9.22 50.02 -44.18
C PHE A 626 -8.69 51.41 -43.81
N ASP A 627 -7.51 51.46 -43.19
CA ASP A 627 -6.79 52.71 -42.96
C ASP A 627 -5.31 52.51 -43.20
N MET A 628 -4.85 52.90 -44.38
CA MET A 628 -3.44 53.03 -44.68
C MET A 628 -3.12 54.45 -45.16
N SER A 629 -3.96 55.43 -44.83
CA SER A 629 -3.95 56.79 -45.41
C SER A 629 -2.64 57.55 -45.23
N VAL A 630 -1.84 57.15 -44.25
CA VAL A 630 -0.49 57.68 -43.97
C VAL A 630 0.60 56.61 -44.03
N ALA A 631 0.24 55.33 -44.14
CA ALA A 631 1.15 54.20 -44.09
C ALA A 631 1.76 53.84 -45.47
N GLU A 632 2.86 53.09 -45.44
CA GLU A 632 3.53 52.55 -46.63
C GLU A 632 2.90 51.21 -47.04
N LEU A 633 2.50 51.11 -48.32
CA LEU A 633 2.29 49.84 -49.01
C LEU A 633 3.43 49.65 -50.02
N ASN A 634 4.23 48.61 -49.82
CA ASN A 634 5.43 48.36 -50.62
C ASN A 634 5.35 47.00 -51.33
N ALA A 635 5.22 47.08 -52.65
CA ALA A 635 5.32 45.96 -53.57
C ALA A 635 6.79 45.64 -53.83
N THR A 636 7.37 44.82 -52.94
CA THR A 636 8.80 44.45 -53.00
C THR A 636 9.10 43.55 -54.19
N GLY A 637 8.12 42.73 -54.57
CA GLY A 637 8.18 41.77 -55.68
C GLY A 637 9.24 40.69 -55.51
N ARG A 638 9.06 39.56 -56.20
CA ARG A 638 10.09 38.53 -56.33
C ARG A 638 10.76 38.63 -57.69
N SER A 639 12.10 38.64 -57.69
CA SER A 639 12.87 38.78 -58.93
C SER A 639 12.49 37.72 -59.97
N GLY A 640 12.02 38.17 -61.13
CA GLY A 640 11.62 37.30 -62.25
C GLY A 640 10.19 36.79 -62.20
N SER A 641 9.39 37.15 -61.20
CA SER A 641 7.93 37.00 -61.21
C SER A 641 7.24 38.34 -61.45
N VAL A 642 5.96 38.27 -61.79
CA VAL A 642 5.06 39.43 -61.85
C VAL A 642 4.17 39.35 -60.62
N GLN A 643 3.96 40.48 -59.96
CA GLN A 643 3.14 40.64 -58.76
C GLN A 643 1.85 41.34 -59.16
N ASP A 644 0.70 40.75 -58.87
CA ASP A 644 -0.57 41.45 -59.08
C ASP A 644 -0.91 42.31 -57.84
N ILE A 645 -1.47 43.50 -58.07
CA ILE A 645 -1.91 44.44 -57.04
C ILE A 645 -3.37 44.79 -57.31
N GLU A 646 -4.22 44.46 -56.35
CA GLU A 646 -5.63 44.80 -56.38
C GLU A 646 -5.83 46.32 -56.31
N VAL A 647 -6.64 46.82 -57.23
CA VAL A 647 -7.15 48.18 -57.23
C VAL A 647 -8.45 48.17 -56.44
N MET A 648 -8.65 49.06 -55.47
CA MET A 648 -9.80 48.97 -54.54
C MET A 648 -10.75 50.18 -54.60
N GLY A 649 -10.26 51.33 -55.04
CA GLY A 649 -10.97 52.60 -54.90
C GLY A 649 -11.89 52.91 -56.08
N ALA A 650 -13.02 53.55 -55.80
CA ALA A 650 -13.80 54.24 -56.84
C ALA A 650 -12.92 55.30 -57.54
N ASP A 651 -13.05 55.49 -58.86
CA ASP A 651 -12.42 56.65 -59.52
C ASP A 651 -13.17 57.94 -59.14
N LEU A 652 -12.61 58.68 -58.18
CA LEU A 652 -13.07 59.98 -57.68
C LEU A 652 -12.44 61.16 -58.45
N GLY A 653 -11.65 60.90 -59.49
CA GLY A 653 -10.90 61.91 -60.24
C GLY A 653 -9.63 62.39 -59.52
N ASN A 654 -9.05 63.48 -60.04
CA ASN A 654 -7.76 64.02 -59.62
C ASN A 654 -7.82 65.07 -58.48
N GLY A 655 -8.93 65.10 -57.73
CA GLY A 655 -9.08 65.93 -56.54
C GLY A 655 -8.57 65.26 -55.26
N THR A 656 -8.62 65.97 -54.13
CA THR A 656 -8.09 65.46 -52.84
C THR A 656 -9.02 64.48 -52.11
N ASP A 657 -10.23 64.24 -52.62
CA ASP A 657 -11.21 63.38 -51.95
C ASP A 657 -10.75 61.92 -51.86
N GLY A 658 -10.01 61.43 -52.87
CA GLY A 658 -9.42 60.09 -52.83
C GLY A 658 -8.25 59.91 -51.86
N LEU A 659 -7.72 60.98 -51.24
CA LEU A 659 -6.73 60.85 -50.17
C LEU A 659 -7.34 60.89 -48.77
N LYS A 660 -8.64 61.20 -48.65
CA LYS A 660 -9.30 61.37 -47.36
C LYS A 660 -9.88 60.06 -46.87
N GLN A 661 -9.49 59.65 -45.67
CA GLN A 661 -10.10 58.52 -44.96
C GLN A 661 -11.60 58.78 -44.75
N GLY A 662 -12.42 57.73 -44.89
CA GLY A 662 -13.87 57.78 -44.61
C GLY A 662 -14.73 58.37 -45.74
N VAL A 663 -14.14 58.71 -46.88
CA VAL A 663 -14.89 58.94 -48.12
C VAL A 663 -15.40 57.60 -48.65
N ALA A 664 -16.68 57.53 -49.03
CA ALA A 664 -17.29 56.28 -49.46
C ALA A 664 -16.61 55.74 -50.74
N GLY A 665 -16.24 54.45 -50.72
CA GLY A 665 -15.56 53.79 -51.83
C GLY A 665 -14.08 54.15 -51.97
N ASN A 666 -13.47 54.81 -50.98
CA ASN A 666 -12.07 55.23 -51.03
C ASN A 666 -11.16 54.41 -50.12
N TYR A 667 -10.01 53.99 -50.64
CA TYR A 667 -8.99 53.19 -49.94
C TYR A 667 -7.62 53.90 -50.02
N PRO A 668 -7.42 55.00 -49.28
CA PRO A 668 -6.24 55.84 -49.42
C PRO A 668 -4.99 55.19 -48.84
N LEU A 669 -3.86 55.38 -49.52
CA LEU A 669 -2.52 54.99 -49.06
C LEU A 669 -1.67 56.23 -48.75
N GLY A 670 -0.78 56.15 -47.75
CA GLY A 670 0.25 57.17 -47.55
C GLY A 670 1.29 57.11 -48.66
N SER A 671 1.85 55.93 -48.90
CA SER A 671 2.70 55.71 -50.06
C SER A 671 2.46 54.36 -50.71
N LEU A 672 2.55 54.35 -52.04
CA LEU A 672 2.66 53.12 -52.84
C LEU A 672 4.07 53.07 -53.44
N ILE A 673 4.82 52.04 -53.08
CA ILE A 673 6.19 51.83 -53.56
C ILE A 673 6.24 50.56 -54.40
N ILE A 674 6.74 50.66 -55.63
CA ILE A 674 7.07 49.52 -56.50
C ILE A 674 8.59 49.40 -56.52
N ASP A 675 9.14 48.42 -55.81
CA ASP A 675 10.58 48.28 -55.66
C ASP A 675 11.30 47.92 -56.97
N ALA A 676 12.60 48.18 -57.02
CA ALA A 676 13.42 48.00 -58.22
C ALA A 676 13.43 46.54 -58.75
N ALA A 677 13.17 45.57 -57.89
CA ALA A 677 13.09 44.15 -58.25
C ALA A 677 11.69 43.72 -58.70
N SER A 678 10.67 44.56 -58.48
CA SER A 678 9.27 44.23 -58.74
C SER A 678 8.82 44.61 -60.15
N THR A 679 7.99 43.75 -60.71
CA THR A 679 7.16 44.02 -61.88
C THR A 679 5.72 43.82 -61.42
N SER A 680 4.97 44.90 -61.28
CA SER A 680 3.64 44.87 -60.67
C SER A 680 2.55 45.18 -61.69
N ASN A 681 1.51 44.34 -61.77
CA ASN A 681 0.31 44.61 -62.54
C ASN A 681 -0.78 45.16 -61.63
N LEU A 682 -1.52 46.15 -62.11
CA LEU A 682 -2.79 46.52 -61.51
C LEU A 682 -3.89 45.60 -62.04
N VAL A 683 -4.69 45.05 -61.13
CA VAL A 683 -5.82 44.15 -61.41
C VAL A 683 -7.05 44.57 -60.58
N ASP A 684 -8.23 44.22 -61.08
CA ASP A 684 -9.54 44.38 -60.43
C ASP A 684 -10.16 42.98 -60.44
N ASN A 685 -9.83 42.20 -59.42
CA ASN A 685 -10.38 40.88 -59.18
C ASN A 685 -11.64 40.95 -58.31
N HIS A 686 -11.78 42.02 -57.51
CA HIS A 686 -12.86 42.22 -56.55
C HIS A 686 -13.51 43.60 -56.74
N ASP A 687 -14.82 43.66 -56.50
CA ASP A 687 -15.61 44.90 -56.58
C ASP A 687 -15.69 45.50 -55.16
N ASN A 688 -14.58 46.08 -54.69
CA ASN A 688 -14.35 46.49 -53.30
C ASN A 688 -15.27 47.64 -52.85
N ASP A 689 -15.69 48.51 -53.75
CA ASP A 689 -16.61 49.59 -53.42
C ASP A 689 -18.09 49.21 -53.61
N ASN A 690 -18.35 48.00 -54.14
CA ASN A 690 -19.66 47.45 -54.48
C ASN A 690 -20.49 48.40 -55.38
N MET A 691 -19.83 49.26 -56.14
CA MET A 691 -20.45 50.19 -57.08
C MET A 691 -20.51 49.61 -58.50
N LYS A 692 -19.91 48.43 -58.76
CA LYS A 692 -19.91 47.74 -60.06
C LYS A 692 -19.55 48.66 -61.20
N GLN A 693 -18.39 49.28 -61.09
CA GLN A 693 -18.03 50.37 -61.97
C GLN A 693 -17.67 49.85 -63.36
N ALA A 694 -18.36 50.39 -64.38
CA ALA A 694 -18.04 50.12 -65.78
C ALA A 694 -16.80 50.91 -66.27
N ASP A 695 -16.31 51.85 -65.46
CA ASP A 695 -15.28 52.85 -65.81
C ASP A 695 -13.94 52.66 -65.04
N GLY A 696 -13.79 51.56 -64.29
CA GLY A 696 -12.53 51.12 -63.67
C GLY A 696 -12.29 51.68 -62.26
N GLU A 697 -11.81 50.82 -61.36
CA GLU A 697 -11.31 51.23 -60.05
C GLU A 697 -9.96 51.99 -60.19
N ALA A 698 -9.56 52.70 -59.14
CA ALA A 698 -8.34 53.49 -59.07
C ALA A 698 -7.59 53.31 -57.74
N ILE A 699 -6.28 53.56 -57.78
CA ILE A 699 -5.43 53.67 -56.59
C ILE A 699 -5.25 55.14 -56.24
N TYR A 700 -5.42 55.46 -54.95
CA TYR A 700 -5.06 56.76 -54.38
C TYR A 700 -3.94 56.61 -53.37
N CYS A 701 -2.85 57.35 -53.55
CA CYS A 701 -1.75 57.38 -52.60
C CYS A 701 -1.21 58.81 -52.45
N ASP A 702 -0.73 59.23 -51.28
CA ASP A 702 -0.10 60.56 -51.18
C ASP A 702 1.20 60.60 -52.01
N THR A 703 2.05 59.58 -51.87
CA THR A 703 3.31 59.46 -52.62
C THR A 703 3.38 58.14 -53.42
N LEU A 704 3.56 58.24 -54.74
CA LEU A 704 3.85 57.11 -55.63
C LEU A 704 5.34 57.06 -55.96
N ILE A 705 6.00 55.93 -55.66
CA ILE A 705 7.40 55.69 -56.02
C ILE A 705 7.50 54.43 -56.88
N VAL A 706 7.92 54.56 -58.13
CA VAL A 706 8.13 53.44 -59.06
C VAL A 706 9.62 53.27 -59.36
N ASN A 707 10.27 52.37 -58.64
CA ASN A 707 11.66 51.98 -58.87
C ASN A 707 11.78 50.81 -59.86
N GLY A 708 10.78 49.92 -59.90
CA GLY A 708 10.70 48.76 -60.80
C GLY A 708 9.89 49.01 -62.08
N HIS A 709 8.95 48.13 -62.38
CA HIS A 709 8.00 48.29 -63.47
C HIS A 709 6.55 48.23 -62.96
N LEU A 710 5.72 49.21 -63.33
CA LEU A 710 4.29 49.21 -63.06
C LEU A 710 3.49 49.10 -64.36
N GLU A 711 2.79 47.98 -64.53
CA GLU A 711 1.82 47.75 -65.57
C GLU A 711 0.44 48.22 -65.07
N THR A 712 -0.06 49.33 -65.61
CA THR A 712 -1.28 49.97 -65.12
C THR A 712 -2.53 49.28 -65.64
N ASN A 713 -2.43 48.51 -66.73
CA ASN A 713 -3.56 47.84 -67.39
C ASN A 713 -4.77 48.75 -67.70
N GLY A 714 -4.56 50.08 -67.74
CA GLY A 714 -5.61 51.08 -67.93
C GLY A 714 -6.25 51.62 -66.63
N TYR A 715 -5.92 51.06 -65.46
CA TYR A 715 -6.35 51.56 -64.15
C TYR A 715 -5.60 52.84 -63.76
N LYS A 716 -6.28 53.76 -63.09
CA LYS A 716 -5.72 55.06 -62.70
C LYS A 716 -4.99 54.98 -61.37
N VAL A 717 -3.87 55.69 -61.27
CA VAL A 717 -3.14 55.90 -60.02
C VAL A 717 -3.00 57.40 -59.79
N TYR A 718 -3.68 57.90 -58.77
CA TYR A 718 -3.68 59.31 -58.37
C TYR A 718 -2.72 59.51 -57.20
N ALA A 719 -1.80 60.48 -57.30
CA ALA A 719 -0.91 60.82 -56.20
C ALA A 719 -0.51 62.29 -56.09
N ASN A 720 -0.23 62.80 -54.87
CA ASN A 720 0.28 64.15 -54.66
C ASN A 720 1.73 64.29 -55.15
N GLU A 721 2.57 63.30 -54.84
CA GLU A 721 3.95 63.22 -55.28
C GLU A 721 4.19 61.96 -56.12
N ILE A 722 4.88 62.11 -57.26
CA ILE A 722 5.16 61.00 -58.19
C ILE A 722 6.66 60.96 -58.50
N VAL A 723 7.30 59.84 -58.18
CA VAL A 723 8.72 59.57 -58.43
C VAL A 723 8.86 58.30 -59.26
N ILE A 724 9.19 58.44 -60.54
CA ILE A 724 9.40 57.29 -61.45
C ILE A 724 10.89 57.17 -61.77
N ASN A 725 11.56 56.22 -61.12
CA ASN A 725 12.96 55.85 -61.36
C ASN A 725 13.09 54.66 -62.33
N GLY A 726 12.08 53.80 -62.36
CA GLY A 726 11.97 52.65 -63.24
C GLY A 726 11.14 52.95 -64.49
N SER A 727 10.01 52.25 -64.66
CA SER A 727 9.09 52.47 -65.79
C SER A 727 7.63 52.21 -65.43
N VAL A 728 6.74 52.92 -66.14
CA VAL A 728 5.29 52.70 -66.12
C VAL A 728 4.86 52.35 -67.55
N SER A 729 3.96 51.39 -67.70
CA SER A 729 3.42 50.95 -69.01
C SER A 729 2.71 52.08 -69.78
N ASN A 730 1.92 52.90 -69.08
CA ASN A 730 1.24 54.06 -69.61
C ASN A 730 1.30 55.24 -68.62
N GLY A 731 2.03 56.29 -68.98
CA GLY A 731 2.15 57.48 -68.14
C GLY A 731 0.85 58.29 -67.99
N ASP A 732 -0.10 58.15 -68.92
CA ASP A 732 -1.40 58.84 -68.85
C ASP A 732 -2.36 58.22 -67.80
N ASP A 733 -1.97 57.08 -67.23
CA ASP A 733 -2.70 56.42 -66.15
C ASP A 733 -2.19 56.85 -64.76
N VAL A 734 -1.03 57.52 -64.69
CA VAL A 734 -0.42 58.03 -63.46
C VAL A 734 -0.63 59.54 -63.38
N ILE A 735 -1.52 59.98 -62.49
CA ILE A 735 -2.09 61.33 -62.49
C ILE A 735 -1.71 62.05 -61.19
N ILE A 736 -1.17 63.27 -61.31
CA ILE A 736 -0.90 64.13 -60.15
C ILE A 736 -2.23 64.66 -59.61
N ILE A 737 -2.46 64.47 -58.31
CA ILE A 737 -3.55 65.09 -57.58
C ILE A 737 -3.26 66.58 -57.51
N VAL A 738 -4.22 67.36 -58.01
CA VAL A 738 -4.17 68.80 -57.94
C VAL A 738 -5.00 69.19 -56.72
N ASP A 739 -4.31 69.55 -55.63
CA ASP A 739 -4.95 70.26 -54.53
C ASP A 739 -5.63 71.49 -55.14
N GLY A 740 -6.95 71.57 -54.97
CA GLY A 740 -7.87 72.28 -55.87
C GLY A 740 -7.25 73.56 -56.43
N ILE A 741 -7.11 73.63 -57.76
CA ILE A 741 -6.43 74.76 -58.39
C ILE A 741 -7.10 76.02 -57.88
N PHE A 742 -6.37 76.87 -57.17
CA PHE A 742 -6.92 78.09 -56.59
C PHE A 742 -7.59 78.91 -57.72
N GLY A 743 -8.93 78.97 -57.72
CA GLY A 743 -9.75 79.57 -58.79
C GLY A 743 -10.63 78.60 -59.59
N ASP A 744 -10.45 77.28 -59.47
CA ASP A 744 -11.32 76.24 -60.02
C ASP A 744 -12.44 75.93 -59.01
N ILE A 745 -13.53 76.67 -59.12
CA ILE A 745 -14.71 76.54 -58.25
C ILE A 745 -15.79 75.67 -58.88
N SER A 746 -15.57 75.21 -60.11
CA SER A 746 -16.42 74.25 -60.79
C SER A 746 -16.05 72.81 -60.47
N GLY A 747 -14.80 72.57 -60.07
CA GLY A 747 -14.23 71.28 -59.72
C GLY A 747 -13.90 70.43 -60.95
N ASP A 748 -13.66 71.07 -62.11
CA ASP A 748 -13.39 70.39 -63.38
C ASP A 748 -11.88 70.25 -63.69
N GLY A 749 -11.03 70.72 -62.78
CA GLY A 749 -9.57 70.66 -62.86
C GLY A 749 -8.96 71.74 -63.76
N LEU A 750 -9.73 72.72 -64.25
CA LEU A 750 -9.26 73.80 -65.12
C LEU A 750 -9.86 75.15 -64.70
N VAL A 751 -9.04 76.16 -64.43
CA VAL A 751 -9.54 77.53 -64.18
C VAL A 751 -9.91 78.18 -65.51
N ASN A 752 -11.19 78.13 -65.86
CA ASN A 752 -11.66 78.55 -67.17
C ASN A 752 -12.94 79.40 -67.09
N VAL A 753 -13.64 79.51 -68.22
CA VAL A 753 -14.86 80.31 -68.32
C VAL A 753 -15.99 79.76 -67.43
N ILE A 754 -15.97 78.46 -67.12
CA ILE A 754 -16.98 77.82 -66.28
C ILE A 754 -16.86 78.33 -64.83
N ASP A 755 -15.65 78.47 -64.30
CA ASP A 755 -15.38 79.04 -62.96
C ASP A 755 -15.76 80.51 -62.90
N LEU A 756 -15.38 81.26 -63.93
CA LEU A 756 -15.73 82.67 -64.03
C LEU A 756 -17.26 82.87 -64.08
N LEU A 757 -17.99 81.97 -64.73
CA LEU A 757 -19.45 81.99 -64.75
C LEU A 757 -20.06 81.64 -63.40
N ARG A 758 -19.41 80.81 -62.58
CA ARG A 758 -19.83 80.54 -61.21
C ARG A 758 -19.65 81.75 -60.29
N VAL A 759 -18.52 82.48 -60.38
CA VAL A 759 -18.34 83.74 -59.62
C VAL A 759 -19.40 84.76 -60.01
N ILE A 760 -19.71 84.91 -61.31
CA ILE A 760 -20.79 85.79 -61.76
C ILE A 760 -22.16 85.33 -61.24
N ALA A 761 -22.44 84.03 -61.22
CA ALA A 761 -23.72 83.49 -60.79
C ALA A 761 -23.98 83.72 -59.29
N GLU A 762 -22.91 83.74 -58.48
CA GLU A 762 -22.97 83.89 -57.02
C GLU A 762 -22.61 85.30 -56.55
N TRP A 763 -22.62 86.28 -57.46
CA TRP A 763 -22.26 87.66 -57.17
C TRP A 763 -23.09 88.27 -56.03
N GLY A 764 -22.40 88.81 -55.03
CA GLY A 764 -22.98 89.46 -53.86
C GLY A 764 -23.48 88.51 -52.77
N GLN A 765 -23.24 87.21 -52.88
CA GLN A 765 -23.51 86.26 -51.80
C GLN A 765 -22.47 86.42 -50.68
N THR A 766 -22.88 86.17 -49.44
CA THR A 766 -22.01 86.32 -48.25
C THR A 766 -21.62 85.00 -47.60
N VAL A 767 -22.07 83.87 -48.18
CA VAL A 767 -21.69 82.50 -47.82
C VAL A 767 -21.69 81.70 -49.12
N SER A 768 -20.54 81.62 -49.77
CA SER A 768 -20.40 81.03 -51.10
C SER A 768 -18.97 80.50 -51.27
N THR A 769 -18.83 79.39 -52.01
CA THR A 769 -17.51 78.86 -52.40
C THR A 769 -16.85 79.69 -53.50
N ALA A 770 -17.55 80.69 -54.04
CA ALA A 770 -17.03 81.66 -55.01
C ALA A 770 -16.40 82.90 -54.36
N ASP A 771 -16.46 83.04 -53.02
CA ASP A 771 -15.70 84.04 -52.25
C ASP A 771 -14.28 83.49 -52.04
N LEU A 772 -13.40 83.79 -52.98
CA LEU A 772 -12.05 83.25 -53.08
C LEU A 772 -11.03 84.02 -52.25
N ASN A 773 -11.34 85.25 -51.85
CA ASN A 773 -10.48 86.07 -51.01
C ASN A 773 -10.87 86.06 -49.51
N GLU A 774 -11.99 85.39 -49.19
CA GLU A 774 -12.58 85.23 -47.85
C GLU A 774 -12.91 86.55 -47.15
N ASP A 775 -13.25 87.60 -47.90
CA ASP A 775 -13.64 88.89 -47.33
C ASP A 775 -15.12 88.94 -46.92
N GLY A 776 -15.87 87.87 -47.19
CA GLY A 776 -17.25 87.66 -46.78
C GLY A 776 -18.27 88.14 -47.82
N ILE A 777 -17.87 88.50 -49.04
CA ILE A 777 -18.77 88.80 -50.15
C ILE A 777 -18.17 88.43 -51.50
N VAL A 778 -18.94 87.71 -52.34
CA VAL A 778 -18.52 87.44 -53.73
C VAL A 778 -18.58 88.73 -54.56
N ASP A 779 -17.43 89.26 -54.97
CA ASP A 779 -17.35 90.49 -55.74
C ASP A 779 -16.29 90.49 -56.86
N VAL A 780 -15.89 91.68 -57.29
CA VAL A 780 -14.93 91.85 -58.38
C VAL A 780 -13.53 91.34 -58.03
N LEU A 781 -13.18 91.27 -56.75
CA LEU A 781 -11.90 90.75 -56.31
C LEU A 781 -11.82 89.24 -56.53
N ASP A 782 -12.89 88.50 -56.26
CA ASP A 782 -12.97 87.05 -56.54
C ASP A 782 -12.95 86.77 -58.04
N PHE A 783 -13.65 87.59 -58.81
CA PHE A 783 -13.63 87.51 -60.28
C PHE A 783 -12.22 87.73 -60.86
N LEU A 784 -11.47 88.68 -60.29
CA LEU A 784 -10.11 88.94 -60.72
C LEU A 784 -9.15 87.83 -60.31
N ILE A 785 -9.42 87.12 -59.21
CA ILE A 785 -8.66 85.93 -58.81
C ILE A 785 -8.78 84.83 -59.86
N VAL A 786 -10.00 84.51 -60.31
CA VAL A 786 -10.23 83.51 -61.38
C VAL A 786 -9.51 83.90 -62.68
N LEU A 787 -9.53 85.18 -63.06
CA LEU A 787 -8.80 85.65 -64.25
C LEU A 787 -7.28 85.61 -64.07
N GLN A 788 -6.77 85.78 -62.86
CA GLN A 788 -5.33 85.79 -62.57
C GLN A 788 -4.71 84.40 -62.67
N VAL A 789 -5.49 83.37 -62.32
CA VAL A 789 -5.07 81.97 -62.28
C VAL A 789 -5.61 81.13 -63.44
N TRP A 790 -6.12 81.80 -64.48
CA TRP A 790 -6.70 81.18 -65.67
C TRP A 790 -5.74 80.18 -66.34
N SER A 791 -6.20 78.96 -66.58
CA SER A 791 -5.42 77.85 -67.13
C SER A 791 -6.04 77.30 -68.41
#